data_AF-A0A660UR97-F1
#
_entry.id   AF-A0A660UR97-F1
#
_cell.length_a   1.000
_cell.length_b   1.000
_cell.length_c   1.000
_cell.angle_alpha   90.00
_cell.angle_beta   90.00
_cell.angle_gamma   90.00
#
_symmetry.space_group_name_H-M   'P 1'
#
loop_
_entity.id
_entity.type
_entity.pdbx_description
1 polymer ?
#
loop_
_entity_poly.entity_id
_entity_poly.type
_entity_poly.pdbx_seq_one_letter_code
_entity_poly.pdbx_strand_id
1 'polypeptide(L)'
;MLGIRETFERERSEAIESKKVFLGGILCLFFVCGQLRVVHAESVFAVASHSNSKVKAYLINGDKIDRQATIKDTESFADGATGFCVWHEKQRMFVTYEGSPVIAWASTKTLSRDPDTDEFDTDIPNADLAGMVVDEGDSVLYVLTRSGGHLYTYTYDENENTLYLVHPNDPCYPEREYRQLEGINGSAYDLALDEEKGLCYVSNGSRTVRYYDTTDWAFEGSIDMGLNVAGIGIDPNNYLYGGYFNGTTGYHNYLLRYNLNGDPCDPETVIKKDMGYIIMDIAVGAGGGLIYTTTDNTEPNFLGTVEVYDASNWVSSNPDSLILTDTEYDTDFTGSKPGGIAVGPRYKPPAIGVSKVDDVNDDPNFVTCILPDDEITYTIIIDPCGIDHEWVTVIDYLPKGVAFGGSDPNYDPQEHSYTWQLGGLSATDDSVVLEITVTVTEGAEPAGQLVNAVSAESDFAYTYNETSEETPVCCWIEGDIIYVDDTANGYNTGVSWANAYADLQDALARAAKGCGTQIWVAAGIYSPGDDPTNTFTIPDGVVLYGGLAGNEPNTYNPNDRTMIQYKSLLTGNEVNNKVVTMGQTTKLHGFVVEKAYRHSFYSISSDFTAERCVIKDNKERGIECSYGNLTVNWCVIKNNIDDGIYSDGYGKTLEVNNCKIYDNGENGIYTYSSTAFVRNSEINHNGWDKVNNYDNGIKLQSPSATGAVCNCTVFRNEGHGVYFSGTSANKPDIRNCIFYNNNYHDDLTQFYGGLTAHYCSVTDPADPNSTDCTKYGDNNMKCDPRFAYININDHNLHLAADSPCIDAGDETVVGPTEVDIDADSRIDDTDVDMGADEVSCTDEISNSLDWNGDGLVNNNEYGRFAKAWLQYDPDEYTGDDPNDTVNWDPRCNLDNTGDSQYVIDLADVVVFAESWCWQACWKDLEKGFSMMAMGSGSGMMSMESVSSEILTAPQPEPTIEEQIEQTEQILDWLNDLWKTDEAVRDTIDKDQWKDFIDRIEAWLDELEEEL
;
A
#
# COMPACT_ATOMS: atom_id res chain seq x y z
N MET A 1 -48.65 2.51 -1.08
CA MET A 1 -47.74 3.59 -0.63
C MET A 1 -48.01 4.14 0.78
N LEU A 2 -49.25 4.20 1.29
CA LEU A 2 -49.50 4.66 2.68
C LEU A 2 -49.26 3.57 3.77
N GLY A 3 -49.45 2.28 3.46
CA GLY A 3 -49.21 1.19 4.42
C GLY A 3 -47.76 0.74 4.58
N ILE A 4 -46.84 1.17 3.71
CA ILE A 4 -45.39 0.86 3.81
C ILE A 4 -44.69 1.89 4.72
N ARG A 5 -45.21 3.11 4.78
CA ARG A 5 -44.67 4.21 5.59
C ARG A 5 -44.98 4.03 7.09
N GLU A 6 -46.15 3.49 7.44
CA GLU A 6 -46.51 3.19 8.83
C GLU A 6 -45.69 2.03 9.42
N THR A 7 -45.28 1.05 8.61
CA THR A 7 -44.44 -0.08 9.06
C THR A 7 -42.99 0.38 9.32
N PHE A 8 -42.45 1.23 8.43
CA PHE A 8 -41.11 1.80 8.59
C PHE A 8 -40.98 2.74 9.79
N GLU A 9 -42.00 3.54 10.10
CA GLU A 9 -41.99 4.41 11.28
C GLU A 9 -42.14 3.64 12.60
N ARG A 10 -42.85 2.50 12.59
CA ARG A 10 -43.00 1.65 13.78
C ARG A 10 -41.71 0.88 14.09
N GLU A 11 -41.05 0.32 13.08
CA GLU A 11 -39.74 -0.36 13.23
C GLU A 11 -38.64 0.62 13.66
N ARG A 12 -38.68 1.86 13.17
CA ARG A 12 -37.75 2.92 13.61
C ARG A 12 -37.97 3.36 15.06
N SER A 13 -39.22 3.39 15.52
CA SER A 13 -39.56 3.70 16.93
C SER A 13 -39.11 2.60 17.88
N GLU A 14 -39.32 1.33 17.53
CA GLU A 14 -38.91 0.17 18.33
C GLU A 14 -37.37 0.03 18.39
N ALA A 15 -36.67 0.36 17.30
CA ALA A 15 -35.20 0.42 17.28
C ALA A 15 -34.62 1.57 18.15
N ILE A 16 -35.32 2.71 18.24
CA ILE A 16 -34.91 3.84 19.10
C ILE A 16 -35.19 3.53 20.57
N GLU A 17 -36.27 2.82 20.90
CA GLU A 17 -36.58 2.40 22.28
C GLU A 17 -35.64 1.27 22.75
N SER A 18 -35.31 0.32 21.87
CA SER A 18 -34.27 -0.69 22.08
C SER A 18 -32.90 -0.06 22.33
N LYS A 19 -32.50 0.94 21.52
CA LYS A 19 -31.26 1.70 21.75
C LYS A 19 -31.26 2.50 23.04
N LYS A 20 -32.41 3.02 23.50
CA LYS A 20 -32.53 3.71 24.80
C LYS A 20 -32.49 2.77 26.00
N VAL A 21 -33.01 1.55 25.87
CA VAL A 21 -32.91 0.51 26.91
C VAL A 21 -31.51 -0.10 26.94
N PHE A 22 -30.85 -0.21 25.79
CA PHE A 22 -29.45 -0.65 25.68
C PHE A 22 -28.48 0.43 26.20
N LEU A 23 -28.66 1.71 25.84
CA LEU A 23 -27.92 2.83 26.45
C LEU A 23 -28.25 2.98 27.95
N GLY A 24 -29.49 2.77 28.36
CA GLY A 24 -29.90 2.80 29.77
C GLY A 24 -29.31 1.65 30.58
N GLY A 25 -29.14 0.47 29.97
CA GLY A 25 -28.46 -0.69 30.53
C GLY A 25 -26.95 -0.50 30.64
N ILE A 26 -26.33 0.12 29.63
CA ILE A 26 -24.92 0.51 29.63
C ILE A 26 -24.66 1.60 30.67
N LEU A 27 -25.50 2.65 30.76
CA LEU A 27 -25.40 3.66 31.82
C LEU A 27 -25.58 3.05 33.22
N CYS A 28 -26.48 2.08 33.41
CA CYS A 28 -26.62 1.40 34.70
C CYS A 28 -25.46 0.45 35.04
N LEU A 29 -24.76 -0.14 34.05
CA LEU A 29 -23.53 -0.91 34.30
C LEU A 29 -22.35 0.01 34.65
N PHE A 30 -22.23 1.16 33.98
CA PHE A 30 -21.25 2.19 34.36
C PHE A 30 -21.52 2.75 35.77
N PHE A 31 -22.78 2.88 36.19
CA PHE A 31 -23.14 3.35 37.55
C PHE A 31 -22.96 2.31 38.67
N VAL A 32 -22.86 1.01 38.35
CA VAL A 32 -22.72 -0.06 39.35
C VAL A 32 -21.28 -0.61 39.45
N CYS A 33 -20.48 -0.52 38.37
CA CYS A 33 -19.04 -0.79 38.43
C CYS A 33 -18.19 0.48 38.61
N GLY A 34 -18.68 1.66 38.21
CA GLY A 34 -18.05 2.95 38.45
C GLY A 34 -18.42 3.54 39.81
N GLN A 35 -18.09 2.85 40.91
CA GLN A 35 -17.86 3.61 42.13
C GLN A 35 -16.58 4.41 41.94
N LEU A 36 -16.74 5.69 41.55
CA LEU A 36 -15.76 6.78 41.60
C LEU A 36 -14.38 6.34 42.10
N ARG A 37 -13.56 5.75 41.23
CA ARG A 37 -12.10 5.93 41.37
C ARG A 37 -11.88 7.36 40.94
N VAL A 38 -11.86 8.27 41.91
CA VAL A 38 -11.06 9.48 41.77
C VAL A 38 -9.66 8.93 41.52
N VAL A 39 -9.16 9.02 40.28
CA VAL A 39 -7.75 8.74 40.00
C VAL A 39 -7.01 9.79 40.80
N HIS A 40 -6.57 9.42 42.01
CA HIS A 40 -5.77 10.31 42.80
C HIS A 40 -4.46 10.48 42.05
N ALA A 41 -4.07 11.74 41.87
CA ALA A 41 -2.68 12.13 41.71
C ALA A 41 -1.79 11.30 42.66
N GLU A 42 -1.00 10.39 42.12
CA GLU A 42 -0.17 9.47 42.92
C GLU A 42 1.33 9.69 42.68
N SER A 43 1.70 10.40 41.61
CA SER A 43 3.09 10.76 41.34
C SER A 43 3.23 12.22 40.89
N VAL A 44 4.35 12.84 41.25
CA VAL A 44 4.84 14.10 40.68
C VAL A 44 5.89 13.77 39.64
N PHE A 45 5.79 14.39 38.47
CA PHE A 45 6.75 14.28 37.39
C PHE A 45 7.39 15.63 37.16
N ALA A 46 8.72 15.68 37.11
CA ALA A 46 9.46 16.94 37.00
C ALA A 46 10.63 16.82 36.02
N VAL A 47 10.80 17.85 35.20
CA VAL A 47 11.99 18.06 34.36
C VAL A 47 13.15 18.46 35.28
N ALA A 48 14.05 17.52 35.53
CA ALA A 48 15.18 17.70 36.45
C ALA A 48 16.22 18.71 35.92
N SER A 49 16.29 18.89 34.61
CA SER A 49 17.29 19.75 33.98
C SER A 49 16.86 20.15 32.58
N HIS A 50 16.81 21.45 32.32
CA HIS A 50 16.57 22.01 30.99
C HIS A 50 17.54 21.42 29.96
N SER A 51 18.85 21.55 30.20
CA SER A 51 19.88 21.25 29.20
C SER A 51 20.04 19.78 28.85
N ASN A 52 19.67 18.84 29.74
CA ASN A 52 19.70 17.40 29.43
C ASN A 52 18.30 16.80 29.29
N SER A 53 17.25 17.56 29.60
CA SER A 53 15.85 17.20 29.45
C SER A 53 15.36 15.99 30.24
N LYS A 54 16.14 15.50 31.21
CA LYS A 54 15.74 14.35 32.03
C LYS A 54 14.47 14.63 32.82
N VAL A 55 13.46 13.78 32.66
CA VAL A 55 12.26 13.80 33.49
C VAL A 55 12.37 12.72 34.58
N LYS A 56 11.89 13.03 35.79
CA LYS A 56 11.87 12.10 36.92
C LYS A 56 10.49 11.99 37.54
N ALA A 57 10.19 10.83 38.10
CA ALA A 57 8.96 10.53 38.82
C ALA A 57 9.22 10.42 40.33
N TYR A 58 8.31 10.98 41.13
CA TYR A 58 8.31 10.98 42.58
C TYR A 58 6.94 10.52 43.09
N LEU A 59 6.90 9.54 43.99
CA LEU A 59 5.67 9.01 44.56
C LEU A 59 5.11 10.00 45.59
N ILE A 60 3.84 10.35 45.50
CA ILE A 60 3.16 11.17 46.50
C ILE A 60 2.74 10.28 47.67
N ASN A 61 3.28 10.56 48.86
CA ASN A 61 3.00 9.85 50.10
C ASN A 61 2.44 10.82 51.16
N GLY A 62 1.19 11.23 50.98
CA GLY A 62 0.57 12.26 51.81
C GLY A 62 1.12 13.65 51.49
N ASP A 63 1.75 14.31 52.47
CA ASP A 63 2.38 15.63 52.32
C ASP A 63 3.87 15.55 51.92
N LYS A 64 4.32 14.37 51.47
CA LYS A 64 5.71 14.04 51.14
C LYS A 64 5.83 13.43 49.75
N ILE A 65 7.05 13.43 49.23
CA ILE A 65 7.40 12.79 47.97
C ILE A 65 8.65 11.92 48.11
N ASP A 66 8.65 10.75 47.46
CA ASP A 66 9.81 9.86 47.42
C ASP A 66 10.23 9.61 45.97
N ARG A 67 11.52 9.81 45.64
CA ARG A 67 12.04 9.52 44.29
C ARG A 67 11.75 8.08 43.87
N GLN A 68 11.04 7.90 42.76
CA GLN A 68 10.76 6.59 42.16
C GLN A 68 11.82 6.21 41.13
N ALA A 69 11.90 6.95 40.03
CA ALA A 69 12.71 6.59 38.87
C ALA A 69 13.01 7.81 37.99
N THR A 70 13.99 7.64 37.10
CA THR A 70 14.21 8.55 35.97
C THR A 70 13.47 7.96 34.77
N ILE A 71 12.75 8.78 34.03
CA ILE A 71 12.14 8.34 32.77
C ILE A 71 13.23 8.22 31.72
N LYS A 72 13.30 7.04 31.12
CA LYS A 72 14.32 6.73 30.12
C LYS A 72 14.05 7.51 28.84
N ASP A 73 15.12 7.79 28.10
CA ASP A 73 15.06 8.29 26.73
C ASP A 73 14.39 9.66 26.53
N THR A 74 14.22 10.43 27.62
CA THR A 74 13.80 11.85 27.60
C THR A 74 14.98 12.81 27.33
N GLU A 75 16.15 12.28 26.99
CA GLU A 75 17.41 13.00 27.00
C GLU A 75 17.74 13.63 25.62
N SER A 76 18.04 14.94 25.62
CA SER A 76 18.65 15.72 24.51
C SER A 76 17.80 16.04 23.27
N PHE A 77 16.98 17.10 23.35
CA PHE A 77 16.46 17.82 22.17
C PHE A 77 16.75 19.32 22.27
N ALA A 78 17.24 19.91 21.16
CA ALA A 78 17.51 21.33 20.99
C ALA A 78 18.19 22.01 22.21
N ASP A 79 17.65 23.13 22.70
CA ASP A 79 18.23 23.91 23.82
C ASP A 79 17.77 23.40 25.21
N GLY A 80 16.71 22.58 25.26
CA GLY A 80 16.28 21.87 26.46
C GLY A 80 14.77 21.82 26.69
N ALA A 81 14.32 20.91 27.56
CA ALA A 81 12.92 20.75 27.93
C ALA A 81 12.38 21.96 28.71
N THR A 82 11.19 22.44 28.33
CA THR A 82 10.55 23.62 28.92
C THR A 82 9.18 23.31 29.51
N GLY A 83 8.15 23.16 28.67
CA GLY A 83 6.79 22.83 29.08
C GLY A 83 6.64 21.34 29.35
N PHE A 84 5.76 21.01 30.29
CA PHE A 84 5.53 19.65 30.74
C PHE A 84 4.09 19.49 31.21
N CYS A 85 3.39 18.46 30.76
CA CYS A 85 2.10 18.10 31.31
C CYS A 85 1.90 16.58 31.33
N VAL A 86 0.88 16.14 32.05
CA VAL A 86 0.44 14.74 32.10
C VAL A 86 -1.01 14.67 31.64
N TRP A 87 -1.29 13.69 30.80
CA TRP A 87 -2.63 13.28 30.38
C TRP A 87 -2.99 12.02 31.18
N HIS A 88 -3.79 12.17 32.24
CA HIS A 88 -4.08 11.09 33.20
C HIS A 88 -4.80 9.93 32.53
N GLU A 89 -5.87 10.19 31.76
CA GLU A 89 -6.67 9.13 31.14
C GLU A 89 -5.86 8.29 30.14
N LYS A 90 -4.92 8.91 29.43
CA LYS A 90 -4.05 8.25 28.44
C LYS A 90 -2.80 7.62 29.06
N GLN A 91 -2.51 7.88 30.34
CA GLN A 91 -1.26 7.51 31.00
C GLN A 91 -0.01 7.96 30.22
N ARG A 92 -0.08 9.17 29.65
CA ARG A 92 1.00 9.78 28.88
C ARG A 92 1.44 11.08 29.52
N MET A 93 2.70 11.42 29.36
CA MET A 93 3.21 12.76 29.65
C MET A 93 3.76 13.35 28.37
N PHE A 94 3.70 14.68 28.25
CA PHE A 94 4.16 15.41 27.06
C PHE A 94 5.18 16.46 27.46
N VAL A 95 6.19 16.65 26.61
CA VAL A 95 7.32 17.55 26.84
C VAL A 95 7.58 18.38 25.58
N THR A 96 7.73 19.69 25.76
CA THR A 96 8.14 20.63 24.72
C THR A 96 9.57 21.10 24.96
N TYR A 97 10.24 21.52 23.89
CA TYR A 97 11.65 21.91 23.95
C TYR A 97 11.88 23.33 23.42
N GLU A 98 12.71 24.10 24.13
CA GLU A 98 13.14 25.44 23.69
C GLU A 98 13.91 25.31 22.37
N GLY A 99 13.57 26.16 21.39
CA GLY A 99 14.19 26.15 20.06
C GLY A 99 13.91 24.90 19.21
N SER A 100 12.87 24.11 19.54
CA SER A 100 12.45 22.94 18.77
C SER A 100 10.95 22.99 18.42
N PRO A 101 10.54 22.51 17.23
CA PRO A 101 9.14 22.22 16.91
C PRO A 101 8.64 20.89 17.50
N VAL A 102 9.50 20.14 18.20
CA VAL A 102 9.19 18.78 18.66
C VAL A 102 8.36 18.78 19.94
N ILE A 103 7.33 17.95 19.94
CA ILE A 103 6.66 17.46 21.15
C ILE A 103 7.05 15.98 21.30
N ALA A 104 7.61 15.62 22.46
CA ALA A 104 7.88 14.22 22.79
C ALA A 104 6.93 13.76 23.90
N TRP A 105 6.62 12.46 23.94
CA TRP A 105 5.90 11.85 25.05
C TRP A 105 6.58 10.59 25.55
N ALA A 106 6.12 10.13 26.71
CA ALA A 106 6.45 8.81 27.23
C ALA A 106 5.29 8.30 28.09
N SER A 107 5.25 6.99 28.31
CA SER A 107 4.28 6.40 29.22
C SER A 107 4.58 6.79 30.67
N THR A 108 3.58 7.31 31.39
CA THR A 108 3.68 7.50 32.85
C THR A 108 3.65 6.16 33.60
N LYS A 109 3.20 5.08 32.95
CA LYS A 109 3.15 3.72 33.49
C LYS A 109 4.50 3.00 33.40
N THR A 110 5.13 2.97 32.22
CA THR A 110 6.39 2.22 32.01
C THR A 110 7.64 3.09 32.20
N LEU A 111 7.49 4.43 32.18
CA LEU A 111 8.59 5.41 32.16
C LEU A 111 9.59 5.16 31.02
N SER A 112 9.07 4.68 29.91
CA SER A 112 9.78 4.57 28.64
C SER A 112 9.01 5.27 27.54
N ARG A 113 9.74 5.64 26.51
CA ARG A 113 9.22 5.98 25.19
C ARG A 113 8.76 4.70 24.48
N ASP A 114 7.74 4.77 23.64
CA ASP A 114 7.38 3.71 22.71
C ASP A 114 8.43 3.66 21.56
N PRO A 115 8.68 2.48 20.98
CA PRO A 115 9.88 2.25 20.19
C PRO A 115 9.94 2.89 18.79
N ASP A 116 8.84 3.40 18.20
CA ASP A 116 8.83 3.75 16.77
C ASP A 116 8.18 5.10 16.35
N THR A 117 7.53 5.88 17.24
CA THR A 117 6.78 7.12 16.83
C THR A 117 6.76 8.29 17.84
N ASP A 118 7.62 8.30 18.84
CA ASP A 118 7.51 9.15 20.04
C ASP A 118 7.93 10.63 19.92
N GLU A 119 8.18 11.09 18.69
CA GLU A 119 8.58 12.46 18.38
C GLU A 119 7.61 12.99 17.34
N PHE A 120 6.82 13.98 17.74
CA PHE A 120 5.95 14.69 16.81
C PHE A 120 6.60 16.03 16.45
N ASP A 121 7.09 16.12 15.21
CA ASP A 121 7.44 17.41 14.63
C ASP A 121 6.13 18.14 14.30
N THR A 122 5.91 19.28 14.93
CA THR A 122 4.72 20.10 14.69
C THR A 122 4.75 20.81 13.33
N ASP A 123 5.85 20.70 12.57
CA ASP A 123 6.13 21.42 11.32
C ASP A 123 6.16 22.96 11.49
N ILE A 124 6.13 23.46 12.73
CA ILE A 124 6.12 24.90 13.01
C ILE A 124 7.52 25.48 12.71
N PRO A 125 7.70 26.35 11.70
CA PRO A 125 9.03 26.78 11.29
C PRO A 125 9.66 27.73 12.32
N ASN A 126 10.89 27.41 12.77
CA ASN A 126 11.56 28.12 13.87
C ASN A 126 10.74 28.12 15.17
N ALA A 127 9.96 27.07 15.43
CA ALA A 127 9.21 26.96 16.67
C ALA A 127 10.14 27.00 17.88
N ASP A 128 9.66 27.74 18.86
CA ASP A 128 10.21 27.80 20.20
C ASP A 128 9.03 27.51 21.11
N LEU A 129 8.79 26.23 21.41
CA LEU A 129 7.61 25.81 22.16
C LEU A 129 7.78 26.15 23.65
N ALA A 130 6.68 26.39 24.35
CA ALA A 130 6.65 26.81 25.75
C ALA A 130 5.71 25.90 26.56
N GLY A 131 5.03 26.44 27.57
CA GLY A 131 4.09 25.67 28.39
C GLY A 131 2.96 25.02 27.59
N MET A 132 2.47 23.93 28.15
CA MET A 132 1.40 23.13 27.59
C MET A 132 0.47 22.65 28.71
N VAL A 133 -0.77 22.35 28.38
CA VAL A 133 -1.73 21.77 29.33
C VAL A 133 -2.70 20.85 28.58
N VAL A 134 -3.13 19.79 29.23
CA VAL A 134 -4.17 18.89 28.73
C VAL A 134 -5.52 19.37 29.22
N ASP A 135 -6.51 19.33 28.33
CA ASP A 135 -7.92 19.44 28.65
C ASP A 135 -8.53 18.04 28.47
N GLU A 136 -8.69 17.32 29.58
CA GLU A 136 -9.13 15.92 29.52
C GLU A 136 -10.59 15.83 29.07
N GLY A 137 -11.43 16.77 29.50
CA GLY A 137 -12.85 16.83 29.15
C GLY A 137 -13.09 16.95 27.65
N ASP A 138 -12.28 17.74 26.95
CA ASP A 138 -12.33 17.89 25.50
C ASP A 138 -11.36 16.95 24.75
N SER A 139 -10.55 16.18 25.49
CA SER A 139 -9.54 15.25 24.96
C SER A 139 -8.54 15.92 24.01
N VAL A 140 -8.01 17.09 24.41
CA VAL A 140 -7.06 17.87 23.62
C VAL A 140 -5.85 18.33 24.43
N LEU A 141 -4.73 18.54 23.73
CA LEU A 141 -3.50 19.14 24.24
C LEU A 141 -3.36 20.57 23.70
N TYR A 142 -3.24 21.54 24.61
CA TYR A 142 -2.99 22.94 24.30
C TYR A 142 -1.49 23.25 24.42
N VAL A 143 -0.89 23.81 23.36
CA VAL A 143 0.55 24.08 23.28
C VAL A 143 0.83 25.52 22.89
N LEU A 144 1.62 26.24 23.69
CA LEU A 144 2.04 27.60 23.39
C LEU A 144 3.34 27.64 22.58
N THR A 145 3.46 28.66 21.73
CA THR A 145 4.77 29.16 21.28
C THR A 145 5.28 30.24 22.23
N ARG A 146 6.57 30.18 22.54
CA ARG A 146 7.32 31.17 23.31
C ARG A 146 7.13 32.57 22.75
N SER A 147 7.08 32.72 21.43
CA SER A 147 6.92 34.02 20.76
C SER A 147 5.58 34.11 20.04
N GLY A 148 4.91 35.25 20.16
CA GLY A 148 3.74 35.60 19.36
C GLY A 148 2.40 35.30 20.01
N GLY A 149 2.36 34.57 21.13
CA GLY A 149 1.10 34.22 21.80
C GLY A 149 0.20 33.32 20.95
N HIS A 150 0.80 32.43 20.17
CA HIS A 150 0.08 31.45 19.38
C HIS A 150 -0.21 30.22 20.25
N LEU A 151 -1.45 29.75 20.18
CA LEU A 151 -1.89 28.53 20.81
C LEU A 151 -2.29 27.50 19.76
N TYR A 152 -1.63 26.36 19.80
CA TYR A 152 -1.93 25.20 18.97
C TYR A 152 -2.72 24.18 19.80
N THR A 153 -3.60 23.43 19.14
CA THR A 153 -4.44 22.41 19.76
C THR A 153 -4.23 21.10 19.04
N TYR A 154 -4.02 20.02 19.79
CA TYR A 154 -3.81 18.69 19.22
C TYR A 154 -4.74 17.66 19.86
N THR A 155 -5.24 16.72 19.07
CA THR A 155 -5.79 15.45 19.56
C THR A 155 -4.71 14.38 19.48
N TYR A 156 -4.80 13.34 20.31
CA TYR A 156 -3.87 12.21 20.30
C TYR A 156 -4.61 10.94 19.86
N ASP A 157 -4.10 10.29 18.82
CA ASP A 157 -4.58 8.99 18.34
C ASP A 157 -3.73 7.88 18.94
N GLU A 158 -4.35 7.01 19.74
CA GLU A 158 -3.67 5.91 20.44
C GLU A 158 -3.34 4.73 19.51
N ASN A 159 -4.11 4.52 18.43
CA ASN A 159 -3.88 3.42 17.50
C ASN A 159 -2.69 3.71 16.60
N GLU A 160 -2.58 4.95 16.15
CA GLU A 160 -1.48 5.41 15.30
C GLU A 160 -0.30 5.97 16.11
N ASN A 161 -0.48 6.14 17.42
CA ASN A 161 0.48 6.73 18.34
C ASN A 161 1.04 8.08 17.82
N THR A 162 0.14 9.01 17.47
CA THR A 162 0.53 10.31 16.89
C THR A 162 -0.42 11.45 17.30
N LEU A 163 0.05 12.69 17.16
CA LEU A 163 -0.75 13.90 17.38
C LEU A 163 -1.35 14.41 16.07
N TYR A 164 -2.57 14.91 16.16
CA TYR A 164 -3.30 15.51 15.04
C TYR A 164 -3.63 16.96 15.36
N LEU A 165 -3.18 17.87 14.49
CA LEU A 165 -3.48 19.29 14.63
C LEU A 165 -4.99 19.54 14.47
N VAL A 166 -5.59 20.18 15.47
CA VAL A 166 -6.97 20.65 15.42
C VAL A 166 -6.98 22.09 14.95
N HIS A 167 -7.41 22.30 13.70
CA HIS A 167 -7.52 23.66 13.17
C HIS A 167 -8.56 24.46 13.96
N PRO A 168 -8.23 25.71 14.35
CA PRO A 168 -9.20 26.58 14.97
C PRO A 168 -10.31 26.91 13.97
N ASN A 169 -11.56 26.75 14.39
CA ASN A 169 -12.72 27.27 13.66
C ASN A 169 -12.80 28.81 13.76
N ASP A 170 -11.78 29.53 13.24
CA ASP A 170 -11.75 30.99 13.16
C ASP A 170 -12.36 31.45 11.83
N PRO A 171 -13.60 32.01 11.83
CA PRO A 171 -14.26 32.43 10.60
C PRO A 171 -13.57 33.60 9.90
N CYS A 172 -12.72 34.35 10.61
CA CYS A 172 -12.02 35.51 10.07
C CYS A 172 -10.70 35.11 9.39
N TYR A 173 -10.09 33.99 9.81
CA TYR A 173 -8.82 33.49 9.30
C TYR A 173 -8.82 31.96 9.23
N PRO A 174 -9.61 31.37 8.31
CA PRO A 174 -9.79 29.92 8.23
C PRO A 174 -8.50 29.17 7.88
N GLU A 175 -7.52 29.86 7.30
CA GLU A 175 -6.22 29.31 6.91
C GLU A 175 -5.24 29.16 8.09
N ARG A 176 -5.59 29.66 9.30
CA ARG A 176 -4.67 29.60 10.45
C ARG A 176 -4.70 28.23 11.12
N GLU A 177 -3.52 27.78 11.49
CA GLU A 177 -3.27 26.55 12.25
C GLU A 177 -3.29 26.77 13.77
N TYR A 178 -3.38 28.02 14.23
CA TYR A 178 -3.31 28.39 15.65
C TYR A 178 -4.31 29.48 16.02
N ARG A 179 -4.64 29.57 17.32
CA ARG A 179 -5.38 30.69 17.90
C ARG A 179 -4.43 31.78 18.36
N GLN A 180 -4.72 33.02 17.98
CA GLN A 180 -3.99 34.19 18.46
C GLN A 180 -4.61 34.67 19.77
N LEU A 181 -3.88 34.55 20.88
CA LEU A 181 -4.38 35.00 22.18
C LEU A 181 -4.37 36.52 22.30
N GLU A 182 -5.54 37.11 22.57
CA GLU A 182 -5.67 38.56 22.71
C GLU A 182 -4.87 39.09 23.92
N GLY A 183 -4.02 40.09 23.68
CA GLY A 183 -3.23 40.72 24.74
C GLY A 183 -1.89 40.03 25.03
N ILE A 184 -1.54 38.95 24.31
CA ILE A 184 -0.23 38.33 24.31
C ILE A 184 0.46 38.59 22.96
N ASN A 185 1.15 39.73 22.85
CA ASN A 185 1.84 40.14 21.62
C ASN A 185 3.36 39.86 21.66
N GLY A 186 3.83 39.07 22.62
CA GLY A 186 5.26 38.90 22.95
C GLY A 186 5.54 37.51 23.50
N SER A 187 6.36 37.43 24.56
CA SER A 187 6.76 36.14 25.13
C SER A 187 5.64 35.48 25.93
N ALA A 188 5.25 34.24 25.64
CA ALA A 188 4.39 33.42 26.49
C ALA A 188 5.23 32.38 27.24
N TYR A 189 4.91 32.07 28.50
CA TYR A 189 5.73 31.17 29.31
C TYR A 189 5.00 29.88 29.65
N ASP A 190 3.80 29.99 30.23
CA ASP A 190 3.13 28.83 30.82
C ASP A 190 1.60 28.92 30.82
N LEU A 191 0.94 27.76 31.00
CA LEU A 191 -0.50 27.56 31.01
C LEU A 191 -0.96 26.89 32.30
N ALA A 192 -2.07 27.35 32.88
CA ALA A 192 -2.77 26.62 33.93
C ALA A 192 -4.26 26.52 33.59
N LEU A 193 -4.82 25.31 33.58
CA LEU A 193 -6.20 25.05 33.18
C LEU A 193 -7.10 24.81 34.40
N ASP A 194 -8.23 25.51 34.45
CA ASP A 194 -9.35 25.27 35.35
C ASP A 194 -10.47 24.63 34.54
N GLU A 195 -10.41 23.32 34.37
CA GLU A 195 -11.35 22.55 33.57
C GLU A 195 -12.79 22.70 34.06
N GLU A 196 -13.02 22.74 35.39
CA GLU A 196 -14.36 22.87 35.96
C GLU A 196 -15.05 24.18 35.53
N LYS A 197 -14.26 25.23 35.33
CA LYS A 197 -14.76 26.53 34.86
C LYS A 197 -14.61 26.77 33.37
N GLY A 198 -13.92 25.89 32.63
CA GLY A 198 -13.56 26.11 31.24
C GLY A 198 -12.69 27.35 31.05
N LEU A 199 -11.74 27.59 31.96
CA LEU A 199 -10.86 28.77 31.91
C LEU A 199 -9.39 28.38 31.86
N CYS A 200 -8.66 28.90 30.87
CA CYS A 200 -7.21 28.72 30.77
C CYS A 200 -6.48 30.02 31.10
N TYR A 201 -5.53 29.95 32.05
CA TYR A 201 -4.71 31.05 32.51
C TYR A 201 -3.34 31.00 31.83
N VAL A 202 -2.85 32.15 31.37
CA VAL A 202 -1.64 32.25 30.55
C VAL A 202 -0.70 33.31 31.13
N SER A 203 0.52 32.88 31.42
CA SER A 203 1.60 33.74 31.88
C SER A 203 2.50 34.18 30.71
N ASN A 204 3.10 35.36 30.85
CA ASN A 204 3.88 35.97 29.77
C ASN A 204 5.13 36.71 30.29
N GLY A 205 5.62 36.33 31.48
CA GLY A 205 6.76 36.97 32.13
C GLY A 205 6.48 38.40 32.61
N SER A 206 5.21 38.82 32.61
CA SER A 206 4.77 40.12 33.11
C SER A 206 4.09 40.02 34.47
N ARG A 207 3.73 41.18 35.03
CA ARG A 207 2.97 41.27 36.29
C ARG A 207 1.53 40.77 36.17
N THR A 208 1.05 40.56 34.94
CA THR A 208 -0.34 40.22 34.66
C THR A 208 -0.45 38.81 34.10
N VAL A 209 -1.27 37.97 34.70
CA VAL A 209 -1.74 36.69 34.14
C VAL A 209 -3.07 36.94 33.45
N ARG A 210 -3.22 36.49 32.21
CA ARG A 210 -4.48 36.62 31.44
C ARG A 210 -5.23 35.31 31.47
N TYR A 211 -6.54 35.34 31.34
CA TYR A 211 -7.33 34.13 31.24
C TYR A 211 -8.38 34.22 30.15
N TYR A 212 -8.67 33.07 29.55
CA TYR A 212 -9.49 32.90 28.37
C TYR A 212 -10.50 31.79 28.60
N ASP A 213 -11.69 31.92 28.01
CA ASP A 213 -12.68 30.85 27.95
C ASP A 213 -12.18 29.76 26.99
N THR A 214 -12.14 28.49 27.41
CA THR A 214 -11.59 27.42 26.55
C THR A 214 -12.52 27.02 25.41
N THR A 215 -13.80 27.40 25.46
CA THR A 215 -14.77 27.06 24.41
C THR A 215 -14.56 27.86 23.13
N ASP A 216 -14.16 29.13 23.24
CA ASP A 216 -13.96 30.02 22.09
C ASP A 216 -12.65 30.83 22.14
N TRP A 217 -11.86 30.68 23.20
CA TRP A 217 -10.62 31.41 23.47
C TRP A 217 -10.80 32.92 23.56
N ALA A 218 -12.01 33.39 23.89
CA ALA A 218 -12.27 34.79 24.16
C ALA A 218 -11.50 35.26 25.40
N PHE A 219 -10.95 36.48 25.32
CA PHE A 219 -10.27 37.11 26.45
C PHE A 219 -11.28 37.54 27.52
N GLU A 220 -11.22 36.87 28.67
CA GLU A 220 -12.14 37.12 29.78
C GLU A 220 -11.60 38.14 30.78
N GLY A 221 -10.28 38.20 30.96
CA GLY A 221 -9.68 39.20 31.84
C GLY A 221 -8.20 38.98 32.19
N SER A 222 -7.73 39.78 33.14
CA SER A 222 -6.34 39.73 33.63
C SER A 222 -6.22 39.97 35.13
N ILE A 223 -5.29 39.28 35.76
CA ILE A 223 -4.98 39.33 37.20
C ILE A 223 -3.61 39.98 37.38
N ASP A 224 -3.51 41.05 38.18
CA ASP A 224 -2.22 41.64 38.58
C ASP A 224 -1.66 40.83 39.76
N MET A 225 -0.67 40.00 39.47
CA MET A 225 0.03 39.17 40.46
C MET A 225 0.97 40.00 41.35
N GLY A 226 1.17 41.28 41.05
CA GLY A 226 2.01 42.15 41.86
C GLY A 226 3.52 42.02 41.59
N LEU A 227 3.95 41.00 40.84
CA LEU A 227 5.32 40.72 40.39
C LEU A 227 5.28 39.92 39.07
N ASN A 228 6.40 39.87 38.33
CA ASN A 228 6.48 39.15 37.06
C ASN A 228 6.42 37.63 37.27
N VAL A 229 5.46 36.95 36.65
CA VAL A 229 5.25 35.50 36.82
C VAL A 229 5.58 34.74 35.54
N ALA A 230 6.28 33.61 35.68
CA ALA A 230 6.55 32.64 34.61
C ALA A 230 5.73 31.35 34.84
N GLY A 231 6.22 30.37 35.60
CA GLY A 231 5.44 29.17 35.92
C GLY A 231 4.21 29.48 36.78
N ILE A 232 3.08 28.86 36.45
CA ILE A 232 1.80 29.06 37.13
C ILE A 232 1.10 27.73 37.41
N GLY A 233 0.38 27.68 38.52
CA GLY A 233 -0.46 26.52 38.87
C GLY A 233 -1.78 26.99 39.46
N ILE A 234 -2.87 26.32 39.12
CA ILE A 234 -4.21 26.63 39.65
C ILE A 234 -4.69 25.53 40.58
N ASP A 235 -5.18 25.94 41.74
CA ASP A 235 -5.71 25.04 42.76
C ASP A 235 -7.23 24.97 42.67
N PRO A 236 -7.83 23.76 42.79
CA PRO A 236 -9.28 23.56 42.85
C PRO A 236 -10.00 24.47 43.87
N ASN A 237 -9.30 24.94 44.91
CA ASN A 237 -9.81 25.88 45.91
C ASN A 237 -9.80 27.36 45.46
N ASN A 238 -9.64 27.65 44.16
CA ASN A 238 -9.64 29.00 43.57
C ASN A 238 -8.42 29.86 43.93
N TYR A 239 -7.25 29.24 44.07
CA TYR A 239 -6.00 29.95 44.23
C TYR A 239 -5.13 29.79 42.99
N LEU A 240 -4.62 30.91 42.47
CA LEU A 240 -3.63 30.92 41.41
C LEU A 240 -2.26 31.14 42.03
N TYR A 241 -1.34 30.21 41.81
CA TYR A 241 0.04 30.29 42.25
C TYR A 241 0.93 30.77 41.11
N GLY A 242 2.02 31.48 41.46
CA GLY A 242 2.95 31.99 40.47
C GLY A 242 4.38 32.06 40.97
N GLY A 243 5.32 31.56 40.17
CA GLY A 243 6.75 31.68 40.40
C GLY A 243 7.30 32.97 39.79
N TYR A 244 7.99 33.78 40.60
CA TYR A 244 8.62 35.00 40.10
C TYR A 244 9.89 34.71 39.29
N PHE A 245 9.97 35.30 38.10
CA PHE A 245 11.15 35.24 37.24
C PHE A 245 11.43 36.61 36.60
N ASN A 246 12.68 37.11 36.72
CA ASN A 246 13.11 38.32 35.98
C ASN A 246 14.31 38.12 35.06
N GLY A 247 14.77 36.89 34.88
CA GLY A 247 15.94 36.56 34.05
C GLY A 247 17.30 36.85 34.67
N THR A 248 17.37 37.36 35.91
CA THR A 248 18.63 37.66 36.62
C THR A 248 18.74 36.84 37.91
N THR A 249 19.86 36.16 38.10
CA THR A 249 20.11 35.32 39.28
C THR A 249 20.40 36.17 40.54
N GLY A 250 19.91 35.73 41.70
CA GLY A 250 20.38 36.22 43.01
C GLY A 250 19.71 37.43 43.66
N TYR A 251 18.52 37.90 43.22
CA TYR A 251 17.79 38.96 43.96
C TYR A 251 16.28 38.72 44.06
N HIS A 252 15.81 38.46 45.30
CA HIS A 252 14.41 38.42 45.73
C HIS A 252 13.47 37.62 44.82
N ASN A 253 13.55 36.30 44.92
CA ASN A 253 12.68 35.38 44.19
C ASN A 253 11.48 35.00 45.06
N TYR A 254 10.27 35.21 44.53
CA TYR A 254 9.04 35.07 45.29
C TYR A 254 8.18 33.93 44.76
N LEU A 255 7.55 33.21 45.69
CA LEU A 255 6.34 32.44 45.41
C LEU A 255 5.14 33.31 45.74
N LEU A 256 4.16 33.35 44.83
CA LEU A 256 2.96 34.15 44.95
C LEU A 256 1.72 33.25 45.00
N ARG A 257 0.69 33.72 45.73
CA ARG A 257 -0.67 33.19 45.67
C ARG A 257 -1.66 34.32 45.51
N TYR A 258 -2.52 34.20 44.51
CA TYR A 258 -3.67 35.07 44.27
C TYR A 258 -4.98 34.32 44.61
N ASN A 259 -5.85 34.90 45.43
CA ASN A 259 -7.20 34.39 45.68
C ASN A 259 -8.16 34.89 44.59
N LEU A 260 -8.61 34.02 43.70
CA LEU A 260 -9.47 34.39 42.56
C LEU A 260 -10.84 34.94 43.01
N ASN A 261 -11.27 34.62 44.23
CA ASN A 261 -12.50 35.14 44.83
C ASN A 261 -12.29 36.37 45.73
N GLY A 262 -11.04 36.83 45.89
CA GLY A 262 -10.66 37.89 46.82
C GLY A 262 -10.89 39.31 46.27
N ASP A 263 -11.07 40.28 47.18
CA ASP A 263 -11.07 41.72 46.82
C ASP A 263 -9.64 42.14 46.44
N PRO A 264 -9.36 42.69 45.24
CA PRO A 264 -8.02 43.13 44.85
C PRO A 264 -7.38 44.17 45.79
N CYS A 265 -8.19 44.85 46.62
CA CYS A 265 -7.72 45.80 47.62
C CYS A 265 -7.36 45.14 48.97
N ASP A 266 -7.69 43.87 49.17
CA ASP A 266 -7.39 43.11 50.38
C ASP A 266 -5.97 42.50 50.29
N PRO A 267 -5.08 42.76 51.28
CA PRO A 267 -3.76 42.12 51.33
C PRO A 267 -3.81 40.58 51.41
N GLU A 268 -4.92 39.96 51.83
CA GLU A 268 -5.10 38.49 51.76
C GLU A 268 -5.32 37.97 50.33
N THR A 269 -5.71 38.84 49.40
CA THR A 269 -5.92 38.45 48.00
C THR A 269 -4.61 38.13 47.31
N VAL A 270 -3.52 38.85 47.62
CA VAL A 270 -2.20 38.58 47.05
C VAL A 270 -1.16 38.44 48.16
N ILE A 271 -0.70 37.21 48.36
CA ILE A 271 0.37 36.90 49.31
C ILE A 271 1.63 36.56 48.51
N LYS A 272 2.79 37.01 49.02
CA LYS A 272 4.10 36.64 48.49
C LYS A 272 5.04 36.25 49.62
N LYS A 273 5.84 35.22 49.39
CA LYS A 273 6.93 34.79 50.27
C LYS A 273 8.24 34.88 49.51
N ASP A 274 9.26 35.51 50.10
CA ASP A 274 10.61 35.50 49.55
C ASP A 274 11.20 34.12 49.79
N MET A 275 11.45 33.38 48.72
CA MET A 275 11.97 32.02 48.76
C MET A 275 13.51 32.01 48.87
N GLY A 276 14.16 33.11 48.48
CA GLY A 276 15.61 33.20 48.39
C GLY A 276 16.23 32.54 47.15
N TYR A 277 15.46 31.77 46.37
CA TYR A 277 15.89 31.07 45.15
C TYR A 277 14.73 30.99 44.13
N ILE A 278 15.05 30.67 42.87
CA ILE A 278 14.10 30.74 41.76
C ILE A 278 13.10 29.60 41.87
N ILE A 279 11.81 29.91 41.65
CA ILE A 279 10.76 28.92 41.42
C ILE A 279 10.52 28.88 39.91
N MET A 280 10.78 27.74 39.30
CA MET A 280 10.72 27.55 37.85
C MET A 280 9.29 27.27 37.41
N ASP A 281 8.68 26.26 38.01
CA ASP A 281 7.32 25.85 37.70
C ASP A 281 6.56 25.30 38.92
N ILE A 282 5.22 25.22 38.84
CA ILE A 282 4.32 24.92 39.95
C ILE A 282 3.20 23.97 39.49
N ALA A 283 3.10 22.81 40.13
CA ALA A 283 1.95 21.92 40.00
C ALA A 283 1.16 21.86 41.31
N VAL A 284 -0.14 21.57 41.23
CA VAL A 284 -1.03 21.48 42.39
C VAL A 284 -1.59 20.06 42.52
N GLY A 285 -1.67 19.55 43.74
CA GLY A 285 -2.25 18.23 43.99
C GLY A 285 -3.77 18.22 43.76
N ALA A 286 -4.31 17.08 43.31
CA ALA A 286 -5.73 16.93 42.97
C ALA A 286 -6.71 17.25 44.12
N GLY A 287 -6.28 17.13 45.39
CA GLY A 287 -7.09 17.50 46.55
C GLY A 287 -7.05 18.99 46.93
N GLY A 288 -6.18 19.77 46.26
CA GLY A 288 -5.85 21.15 46.61
C GLY A 288 -5.04 21.28 47.92
N GLY A 289 -4.48 22.47 48.15
CA GLY A 289 -3.75 22.82 49.39
C GLY A 289 -2.29 22.36 49.44
N LEU A 290 -1.90 21.32 48.70
CA LEU A 290 -0.50 20.95 48.46
C LEU A 290 -0.04 21.42 47.08
N ILE A 291 1.09 22.14 47.05
CA ILE A 291 1.74 22.59 45.82
C ILE A 291 3.14 22.00 45.72
N TYR A 292 3.53 21.65 44.50
CA TYR A 292 4.80 21.04 44.15
C TYR A 292 5.56 22.00 43.25
N THR A 293 6.83 22.28 43.55
CA THR A 293 7.59 23.27 42.80
C THR A 293 8.95 22.75 42.39
N THR A 294 9.35 23.04 41.15
CA THR A 294 10.75 22.92 40.72
C THR A 294 11.50 24.20 41.08
N THR A 295 12.68 24.05 41.69
CA THR A 295 13.42 25.20 42.19
C THR A 295 14.88 25.20 41.73
N ASP A 296 15.42 26.39 41.43
CA ASP A 296 16.82 26.59 41.05
C ASP A 296 17.50 27.57 42.03
N ASN A 297 18.45 27.06 42.80
CA ASN A 297 19.24 27.85 43.72
C ASN A 297 20.64 28.10 43.16
N THR A 298 20.88 29.34 42.72
CA THR A 298 22.08 29.73 41.98
C THR A 298 23.32 29.96 42.84
N GLU A 299 23.26 29.63 44.14
CA GLU A 299 24.43 29.67 45.02
C GLU A 299 25.42 28.54 44.69
N PRO A 300 26.75 28.79 44.67
CA PRO A 300 27.74 27.75 44.43
C PRO A 300 27.58 26.66 45.50
N ASN A 301 27.25 25.43 45.07
CA ASN A 301 27.00 24.21 45.86
C ASN A 301 25.54 23.93 46.29
N PHE A 302 24.53 24.67 45.79
CA PHE A 302 23.13 24.26 45.95
C PHE A 302 22.64 23.44 44.74
N LEU A 303 21.78 22.47 45.03
CA LEU A 303 21.12 21.60 44.04
C LEU A 303 19.75 22.21 43.72
N GLY A 304 19.28 22.12 42.48
CA GLY A 304 17.86 22.27 42.21
C GLY A 304 17.07 21.16 42.90
N THR A 305 15.80 21.39 43.19
CA THR A 305 14.98 20.47 44.00
C THR A 305 13.55 20.40 43.48
N VAL A 306 12.87 19.32 43.87
CA VAL A 306 11.40 19.28 43.93
C VAL A 306 11.01 19.51 45.39
N GLU A 307 10.21 20.54 45.63
CA GLU A 307 9.75 20.93 46.96
C GLU A 307 8.24 20.80 47.08
N VAL A 308 7.78 20.37 48.25
CA VAL A 308 6.35 20.23 48.57
C VAL A 308 5.99 21.25 49.63
N TYR A 309 4.95 22.04 49.37
CA TYR A 309 4.44 23.03 50.31
C TYR A 309 2.98 22.81 50.64
N ASP A 310 2.64 22.89 51.93
CA ASP A 310 1.26 23.03 52.40
C ASP A 310 0.89 24.52 52.47
N ALA A 311 0.02 24.92 51.56
CA ALA A 311 -0.50 26.27 51.42
C ALA A 311 -1.85 26.50 52.12
N SER A 312 -2.42 25.47 52.77
CA SER A 312 -3.76 25.51 53.37
C SER A 312 -3.95 26.61 54.41
N ASN A 313 -2.88 27.01 55.10
CA ASN A 313 -2.88 28.06 56.13
C ASN A 313 -1.99 29.27 55.76
N TRP A 314 -1.73 29.49 54.46
CA TRP A 314 -0.91 30.61 54.02
C TRP A 314 -1.69 31.94 54.09
N VAL A 315 -1.28 32.88 54.95
CA VAL A 315 -2.03 34.13 55.24
C VAL A 315 -1.13 35.38 55.18
N SER A 316 -1.68 36.51 54.75
CA SER A 316 -0.91 37.75 54.50
C SER A 316 -0.30 38.34 55.77
N SER A 317 -0.96 38.14 56.92
CA SER A 317 -0.48 38.57 58.23
C SER A 317 0.81 37.86 58.67
N ASN A 318 1.11 36.70 58.09
CA ASN A 318 2.34 35.96 58.30
C ASN A 318 2.72 35.19 57.02
N PRO A 319 3.39 35.84 56.04
CA PRO A 319 3.77 35.18 54.79
C PRO A 319 4.69 33.97 54.97
N ASP A 320 5.35 33.84 56.12
CA ASP A 320 6.14 32.67 56.50
C ASP A 320 5.28 31.49 57.00
N SER A 321 3.95 31.61 57.02
CA SER A 321 3.04 30.51 57.37
C SER A 321 2.89 29.45 56.29
N LEU A 322 3.49 29.64 55.10
CA LEU A 322 3.66 28.59 54.11
C LEU A 322 4.66 27.55 54.61
N ILE A 323 4.21 26.30 54.72
CA ILE A 323 4.97 25.20 55.32
C ILE A 323 5.63 24.39 54.21
N LEU A 324 6.97 24.31 54.22
CA LEU A 324 7.71 23.32 53.44
C LEU A 324 7.56 21.96 54.14
N THR A 325 6.88 21.02 53.52
CA THR A 325 6.61 19.69 54.09
C THR A 325 7.67 18.68 53.68
N ASP A 326 8.25 18.84 52.47
CA ASP A 326 9.28 17.94 51.97
C ASP A 326 10.19 18.56 50.90
N THR A 327 11.36 17.95 50.70
CA THR A 327 12.33 18.36 49.67
C THR A 327 13.12 17.17 49.17
N GLU A 328 13.01 16.89 47.87
CA GLU A 328 13.78 15.84 47.22
C GLU A 328 14.97 16.43 46.46
N TYR A 329 16.15 15.93 46.82
CA TYR A 329 17.43 16.32 46.22
C TYR A 329 17.90 15.24 45.25
N ASP A 330 18.27 15.62 44.03
CA ASP A 330 18.84 14.69 43.05
C ASP A 330 20.00 15.35 42.29
N THR A 331 21.05 14.56 42.01
CA THR A 331 22.27 15.05 41.37
C THR A 331 22.04 15.55 39.94
N ASP A 332 21.01 15.09 39.24
CA ASP A 332 20.67 15.60 37.90
C ASP A 332 20.11 17.04 37.94
N PHE A 333 19.75 17.55 39.13
CA PHE A 333 19.41 18.96 39.37
C PHE A 333 20.64 19.82 39.73
N THR A 334 21.86 19.27 39.70
CA THR A 334 23.09 20.02 40.04
C THR A 334 23.50 20.94 38.89
N GLY A 335 23.48 22.26 39.10
CA GLY A 335 23.96 23.24 38.11
C GLY A 335 23.10 23.33 36.85
N SER A 336 21.91 22.72 36.89
CA SER A 336 20.91 22.66 35.84
C SER A 336 19.69 23.46 36.30
N LYS A 337 19.14 24.29 35.41
CA LYS A 337 17.86 24.98 35.63
C LYS A 337 16.76 23.93 35.48
N PRO A 338 16.04 23.50 36.53
CA PRO A 338 14.95 22.54 36.37
C PRO A 338 13.81 23.16 35.55
N GLY A 339 13.01 22.33 34.89
CA GLY A 339 11.95 22.76 33.98
C GLY A 339 10.54 22.54 34.54
N GLY A 340 9.61 22.19 33.66
CA GLY A 340 8.21 21.98 34.00
C GLY A 340 7.94 20.84 34.99
N ILE A 341 6.80 20.92 35.66
CA ILE A 341 6.36 19.96 36.68
C ILE A 341 4.86 19.70 36.52
N ALA A 342 4.44 18.44 36.63
CA ALA A 342 3.02 18.10 36.65
C ALA A 342 2.74 16.91 37.58
N VAL A 343 1.49 16.80 38.00
CA VAL A 343 1.02 15.73 38.87
C VAL A 343 0.21 14.73 38.05
N GLY A 344 0.54 13.45 38.17
CA GLY A 344 0.08 12.39 37.28
C GLY A 344 -0.38 11.12 38.01
N PRO A 345 -0.81 10.09 37.25
CA PRO A 345 -1.09 8.78 37.81
C PRO A 345 0.22 8.12 38.25
N ARG A 346 0.13 7.09 39.08
CA ARG A 346 1.29 6.42 39.65
C ARG A 346 2.14 5.73 38.59
N TYR A 347 3.45 5.88 38.69
CA TYR A 347 4.38 4.97 38.06
C TYR A 347 4.28 3.55 38.65
N LYS A 348 4.00 2.55 37.79
CA LYS A 348 3.95 1.13 38.17
C LYS A 348 5.27 0.45 37.78
N PRO A 349 6.10 -0.06 38.72
CA PRO A 349 7.28 -0.82 38.35
C PRO A 349 6.96 -2.19 37.74
N PRO A 350 7.88 -2.76 36.92
CA PRO A 350 7.74 -4.11 36.38
C PRO A 350 8.10 -5.18 37.44
N ALA A 351 7.15 -5.49 38.31
CA ALA A 351 7.40 -6.27 39.52
C ALA A 351 6.44 -7.46 39.71
N ILE A 352 5.69 -7.84 38.67
CA ILE A 352 4.95 -9.10 38.62
C ILE A 352 5.74 -10.08 37.74
N GLY A 353 6.07 -11.25 38.28
CA GLY A 353 6.71 -12.31 37.52
C GLY A 353 5.66 -13.08 36.74
N VAL A 354 5.88 -13.25 35.43
CA VAL A 354 5.01 -14.07 34.59
C VAL A 354 5.89 -15.04 33.80
N SER A 355 5.47 -16.30 33.76
CA SER A 355 6.00 -17.27 32.81
C SER A 355 4.84 -18.01 32.14
N LYS A 356 5.00 -18.31 30.85
CA LYS A 356 4.01 -19.02 30.05
C LYS A 356 4.68 -20.22 29.39
N VAL A 357 3.96 -21.32 29.31
CA VAL A 357 4.35 -22.57 28.61
C VAL A 357 3.09 -23.18 27.98
N ASP A 358 3.27 -24.09 27.05
CA ASP A 358 2.16 -24.88 26.48
C ASP A 358 2.37 -26.41 26.67
N ASP A 359 1.34 -27.20 26.44
CA ASP A 359 1.40 -28.66 26.48
C ASP A 359 1.88 -29.29 25.16
N VAL A 360 2.40 -28.47 24.26
CA VAL A 360 2.85 -28.85 22.92
C VAL A 360 4.38 -28.83 22.90
N ASN A 361 5.02 -27.67 22.87
CA ASN A 361 6.48 -27.52 22.80
C ASN A 361 7.20 -27.91 24.09
N ASP A 362 6.57 -27.68 25.24
CA ASP A 362 7.20 -27.92 26.55
C ASP A 362 6.92 -29.33 27.11
N ASP A 363 6.21 -30.18 26.36
CA ASP A 363 6.17 -31.62 26.65
C ASP A 363 7.52 -32.26 26.26
N PRO A 364 8.27 -32.87 27.21
CA PRO A 364 9.53 -33.55 26.92
C PRO A 364 9.42 -34.72 25.92
N ASN A 365 8.20 -35.10 25.49
CA ASN A 365 7.93 -36.11 24.48
C ASN A 365 7.48 -35.55 23.12
N PHE A 366 7.32 -34.23 22.97
CA PHE A 366 6.87 -33.61 21.72
C PHE A 366 8.00 -33.48 20.71
N VAL A 367 7.70 -33.76 19.43
CA VAL A 367 8.74 -33.87 18.38
C VAL A 367 8.39 -33.16 17.06
N THR A 368 7.18 -32.60 16.83
CA THR A 368 6.84 -32.09 15.48
C THR A 368 6.17 -30.71 15.41
N CYS A 369 4.84 -30.60 15.54
CA CYS A 369 4.03 -29.38 15.32
C CYS A 369 2.54 -29.71 15.55
N ILE A 370 1.64 -28.72 15.55
CA ILE A 370 0.19 -28.89 15.77
C ILE A 370 -0.67 -28.75 14.50
N LEU A 371 -1.84 -29.39 14.45
CA LEU A 371 -2.80 -29.36 13.35
C LEU A 371 -4.10 -28.62 13.73
N PRO A 372 -4.89 -28.13 12.76
CA PRO A 372 -6.29 -27.76 13.01
C PRO A 372 -7.07 -28.88 13.69
N ASP A 373 -8.03 -28.50 14.52
CA ASP A 373 -8.84 -29.36 15.40
C ASP A 373 -8.11 -29.98 16.61
N ASP A 374 -6.78 -29.84 16.72
CA ASP A 374 -6.04 -30.20 17.95
C ASP A 374 -6.32 -29.16 19.07
N GLU A 375 -6.14 -29.57 20.32
CA GLU A 375 -6.25 -28.69 21.49
C GLU A 375 -4.85 -28.27 21.99
N ILE A 376 -4.73 -27.02 22.43
CA ILE A 376 -3.55 -26.48 23.14
C ILE A 376 -3.99 -26.03 24.52
N THR A 377 -3.26 -26.43 25.55
CA THR A 377 -3.40 -25.89 26.90
C THR A 377 -2.22 -24.99 27.23
N TYR A 378 -2.48 -23.69 27.34
CA TYR A 378 -1.50 -22.74 27.85
C TYR A 378 -1.53 -22.71 29.38
N THR A 379 -0.35 -22.84 29.99
CA THR A 379 -0.16 -22.69 31.44
C THR A 379 0.57 -21.39 31.72
N ILE A 380 -0.06 -20.52 32.51
CA ILE A 380 0.46 -19.20 32.91
C ILE A 380 0.74 -19.24 34.41
N ILE A 381 1.94 -18.83 34.81
CA ILE A 381 2.37 -18.78 36.21
C ILE A 381 2.62 -17.33 36.60
N ILE A 382 1.94 -16.87 37.65
CA ILE A 382 2.05 -15.51 38.20
C ILE A 382 2.78 -15.58 39.55
N ASP A 383 3.91 -14.88 39.65
CA ASP A 383 4.76 -14.80 40.84
C ASP A 383 4.73 -13.37 41.42
N PRO A 384 4.36 -13.19 42.72
CA PRO A 384 4.40 -11.89 43.37
C PRO A 384 5.81 -11.30 43.54
N CYS A 385 6.87 -12.07 43.25
CA CYS A 385 8.27 -11.62 43.29
C CYS A 385 8.69 -10.98 44.62
N GLY A 386 8.04 -11.35 45.72
CA GLY A 386 8.31 -10.81 47.05
C GLY A 386 7.66 -9.44 47.34
N ILE A 387 6.65 -9.01 46.57
CA ILE A 387 5.93 -7.74 46.72
C ILE A 387 4.43 -8.01 46.89
N ASP A 388 3.76 -7.21 47.73
CA ASP A 388 2.31 -7.26 47.90
C ASP A 388 1.65 -6.53 46.72
N HIS A 389 0.71 -7.19 46.05
CA HIS A 389 -0.09 -6.65 44.96
C HIS A 389 -1.57 -6.66 45.35
N GLU A 390 -2.28 -5.58 45.04
CA GLU A 390 -3.73 -5.51 45.13
C GLU A 390 -4.33 -5.47 43.72
N TRP A 391 -5.46 -6.16 43.53
CA TRP A 391 -6.23 -6.16 42.28
C TRP A 391 -5.45 -6.61 41.04
N VAL A 392 -4.75 -7.75 41.15
CA VAL A 392 -4.05 -8.38 40.04
C VAL A 392 -5.06 -8.86 38.99
N THR A 393 -4.91 -8.34 37.77
CA THR A 393 -5.57 -8.73 36.53
C THR A 393 -4.56 -9.40 35.62
N VAL A 394 -4.91 -10.52 35.01
CA VAL A 394 -4.08 -11.23 34.02
C VAL A 394 -4.88 -11.31 32.73
N ILE A 395 -4.29 -10.91 31.60
CA ILE A 395 -4.92 -10.95 30.28
C ILE A 395 -4.05 -11.82 29.36
N ASP A 396 -4.65 -12.88 28.82
CA ASP A 396 -4.05 -13.76 27.82
C ASP A 396 -4.63 -13.49 26.44
N TYR A 397 -3.79 -13.03 25.52
CA TYR A 397 -4.15 -12.70 24.15
C TYR A 397 -3.99 -13.94 23.28
N LEU A 398 -5.13 -14.53 22.90
CA LEU A 398 -5.16 -15.76 22.13
C LEU A 398 -4.80 -15.48 20.66
N PRO A 399 -3.99 -16.31 20.00
CA PRO A 399 -3.65 -16.13 18.60
C PRO A 399 -4.89 -16.31 17.69
N LYS A 400 -4.96 -15.58 16.58
CA LYS A 400 -6.10 -15.69 15.63
C LYS A 400 -6.37 -17.11 15.12
N GLY A 401 -5.34 -17.97 15.11
CA GLY A 401 -5.44 -19.35 14.67
C GLY A 401 -6.05 -20.32 15.68
N VAL A 402 -6.52 -19.87 16.84
CA VAL A 402 -7.23 -20.72 17.81
C VAL A 402 -8.63 -20.19 18.09
N ALA A 403 -9.51 -21.04 18.59
CA ALA A 403 -10.83 -20.69 19.07
C ALA A 403 -11.00 -21.13 20.53
N PHE A 404 -11.67 -20.30 21.32
CA PHE A 404 -12.09 -20.65 22.67
C PHE A 404 -13.49 -21.30 22.64
N GLY A 405 -13.56 -22.59 23.00
CA GLY A 405 -14.78 -23.41 22.84
C GLY A 405 -15.89 -23.21 23.88
N GLY A 406 -15.84 -22.16 24.69
CA GLY A 406 -16.73 -21.95 25.85
C GLY A 406 -17.45 -20.59 25.85
N SER A 407 -18.60 -20.54 26.54
CA SER A 407 -19.25 -19.27 26.90
C SER A 407 -18.80 -18.88 28.30
N ASP A 408 -17.73 -18.11 28.39
CA ASP A 408 -17.18 -17.59 29.65
C ASP A 408 -17.21 -16.05 29.63
N PRO A 409 -17.77 -15.37 30.65
CA PRO A 409 -17.77 -13.90 30.70
C PRO A 409 -16.37 -13.28 30.77
N ASN A 410 -15.33 -14.06 31.05
CA ASN A 410 -13.94 -13.62 31.08
C ASN A 410 -13.27 -13.64 29.70
N TYR A 411 -13.89 -14.27 28.69
CA TYR A 411 -13.40 -14.27 27.32
C TYR A 411 -14.01 -13.10 26.54
N ASP A 412 -13.16 -12.26 25.97
CA ASP A 412 -13.54 -11.20 25.05
C ASP A 412 -13.32 -11.65 23.60
N PRO A 413 -14.40 -11.86 22.80
CA PRO A 413 -14.27 -12.27 21.41
C PRO A 413 -13.79 -11.15 20.48
N GLN A 414 -13.87 -9.87 20.87
CA GLN A 414 -13.38 -8.75 20.05
C GLN A 414 -11.87 -8.59 20.19
N GLU A 415 -11.39 -8.57 21.44
CA GLU A 415 -9.95 -8.50 21.74
C GLU A 415 -9.25 -9.85 21.59
N HIS A 416 -10.03 -10.91 21.35
CA HIS A 416 -9.57 -12.30 21.28
C HIS A 416 -8.70 -12.69 22.49
N SER A 417 -9.16 -12.33 23.69
CA SER A 417 -8.39 -12.46 24.92
C SER A 417 -9.19 -13.07 26.07
N TYR A 418 -8.52 -13.66 27.04
CA TYR A 418 -9.13 -14.19 28.26
C TYR A 418 -8.55 -13.50 29.49
N THR A 419 -9.43 -13.01 30.38
CA THR A 419 -9.04 -12.20 31.54
C THR A 419 -9.32 -12.91 32.88
N TRP A 420 -8.30 -13.06 33.72
CA TRP A 420 -8.47 -13.47 35.12
C TRP A 420 -8.37 -12.27 36.06
N GLN A 421 -9.28 -12.21 37.04
CA GLN A 421 -9.29 -11.24 38.14
C GLN A 421 -8.89 -11.95 39.43
N LEU A 422 -7.59 -11.91 39.78
CA LEU A 422 -7.04 -12.65 40.93
C LEU A 422 -7.26 -11.93 42.27
N GLY A 423 -7.46 -10.60 42.26
CA GLY A 423 -7.58 -9.81 43.48
C GLY A 423 -6.22 -9.56 44.14
N GLY A 424 -6.13 -9.67 45.46
CA GLY A 424 -4.86 -9.43 46.18
C GLY A 424 -3.93 -10.64 46.17
N LEU A 425 -2.63 -10.40 45.97
CA LEU A 425 -1.55 -11.40 45.99
C LEU A 425 -0.45 -10.92 46.94
N SER A 426 -0.20 -11.66 48.03
CA SER A 426 0.79 -11.29 49.04
C SER A 426 2.20 -11.64 48.59
N ALA A 427 3.19 -10.87 49.03
CA ALA A 427 4.62 -11.08 48.82
C ALA A 427 5.11 -12.48 49.23
N THR A 428 4.39 -13.16 50.12
CA THR A 428 4.73 -14.49 50.63
C THR A 428 3.88 -15.62 50.07
N ASP A 429 2.92 -15.32 49.19
CA ASP A 429 2.08 -16.34 48.58
C ASP A 429 2.89 -17.19 47.59
N ASP A 430 2.51 -18.46 47.45
CA ASP A 430 3.04 -19.30 46.38
C ASP A 430 2.53 -18.78 45.02
N SER A 431 3.27 -19.02 43.93
CA SER A 431 2.87 -18.61 42.58
C SER A 431 1.50 -19.18 42.20
N VAL A 432 0.68 -18.37 41.55
CA VAL A 432 -0.63 -18.77 41.02
C VAL A 432 -0.45 -19.39 39.65
N VAL A 433 -1.03 -20.57 39.43
CA VAL A 433 -1.04 -21.26 38.14
C VAL A 433 -2.44 -21.13 37.53
N LEU A 434 -2.49 -20.64 36.30
CA LEU A 434 -3.68 -20.46 35.49
C LEU A 434 -3.55 -21.32 34.23
N GLU A 435 -4.65 -21.91 33.79
CA GLU A 435 -4.69 -22.75 32.59
C GLU A 435 -5.83 -22.29 31.69
N ILE A 436 -5.58 -22.28 30.38
CA ILE A 436 -6.60 -22.09 29.35
C ILE A 436 -6.38 -23.07 28.21
N THR A 437 -7.44 -23.80 27.85
CA THR A 437 -7.43 -24.72 26.71
C THR A 437 -8.19 -24.10 25.55
N VAL A 438 -7.59 -24.14 24.36
CA VAL A 438 -8.12 -23.62 23.10
C VAL A 438 -8.03 -24.68 22.01
N THR A 439 -8.85 -24.56 20.97
CA THR A 439 -8.81 -25.46 19.81
C THR A 439 -8.17 -24.75 18.64
N VAL A 440 -7.19 -25.38 17.98
CA VAL A 440 -6.57 -24.86 16.75
C VAL A 440 -7.58 -24.87 15.61
N THR A 441 -7.61 -23.82 14.81
CA THR A 441 -8.55 -23.64 13.70
C THR A 441 -7.82 -23.57 12.37
N GLU A 442 -8.57 -23.53 11.27
CA GLU A 442 -8.04 -23.24 9.92
C GLU A 442 -7.44 -21.82 9.77
N GLY A 443 -7.63 -20.95 10.78
CA GLY A 443 -6.92 -19.68 10.88
C GLY A 443 -5.45 -19.82 11.29
N ALA A 444 -5.00 -21.02 11.69
CA ALA A 444 -3.60 -21.30 11.99
C ALA A 444 -2.79 -21.45 10.69
N GLU A 445 -1.86 -20.52 10.46
CA GLU A 445 -1.06 -20.51 9.23
C GLU A 445 -0.24 -21.82 9.06
N PRO A 446 -0.39 -22.56 7.96
CA PRO A 446 0.39 -23.78 7.73
C PRO A 446 1.89 -23.50 7.66
N ALA A 447 2.69 -24.28 8.39
CA ALA A 447 4.12 -24.03 8.60
C ALA A 447 4.46 -22.65 9.22
N GLY A 448 3.47 -22.01 9.85
CA GLY A 448 3.60 -20.80 10.65
C GLY A 448 3.74 -21.11 12.14
N GLN A 449 3.45 -20.12 12.98
CA GLN A 449 3.47 -20.24 14.43
C GLN A 449 2.29 -19.54 15.07
N LEU A 450 1.77 -20.14 16.14
CA LEU A 450 0.78 -19.53 17.01
C LEU A 450 1.52 -18.83 18.15
N VAL A 451 1.47 -17.50 18.18
CA VAL A 451 2.08 -16.71 19.25
C VAL A 451 0.98 -16.29 20.22
N ASN A 452 0.98 -16.87 21.41
CA ASN A 452 0.06 -16.49 22.48
C ASN A 452 0.81 -15.62 23.50
N ALA A 453 0.35 -14.39 23.73
CA ALA A 453 0.97 -13.44 24.63
C ALA A 453 0.15 -13.24 25.91
N VAL A 454 0.83 -13.06 27.05
CA VAL A 454 0.19 -12.79 28.34
C VAL A 454 0.77 -11.53 28.99
N SER A 455 -0.13 -10.77 29.63
CA SER A 455 0.21 -9.63 30.48
C SER A 455 -0.46 -9.77 31.85
N ALA A 456 0.16 -9.19 32.88
CA ALA A 456 -0.44 -9.08 34.20
C ALA A 456 -0.19 -7.68 34.78
N GLU A 457 -1.17 -7.18 35.50
CA GLU A 457 -1.16 -5.85 36.10
C GLU A 457 -1.89 -5.84 37.43
N SER A 458 -1.38 -5.06 38.38
CA SER A 458 -2.02 -4.75 39.66
C SER A 458 -2.15 -3.25 39.83
N ASP A 459 -2.73 -2.79 40.94
CA ASP A 459 -2.72 -1.37 41.29
C ASP A 459 -1.28 -0.84 41.52
N PHE A 460 -0.32 -1.70 41.87
CA PHE A 460 1.05 -1.31 42.18
C PHE A 460 2.05 -1.51 41.04
N ALA A 461 1.96 -2.61 40.28
CA ALA A 461 2.99 -3.08 39.36
C ALA A 461 2.41 -3.79 38.14
N TYR A 462 3.24 -3.98 37.11
CA TYR A 462 2.93 -4.75 35.90
C TYR A 462 4.01 -5.81 35.60
N THR A 463 3.78 -6.65 34.60
CA THR A 463 4.77 -7.62 34.10
C THR A 463 5.91 -6.95 33.34
N TYR A 464 7.16 -7.33 33.63
CA TYR A 464 8.35 -6.68 33.05
C TYR A 464 8.37 -6.57 31.52
N ASN A 465 7.84 -7.55 30.80
CA ASN A 465 7.54 -7.53 29.38
C ASN A 465 6.33 -8.43 29.13
N GLU A 466 5.62 -8.23 28.01
CA GLU A 466 4.70 -9.25 27.52
C GLU A 466 5.46 -10.58 27.37
N THR A 467 4.92 -11.62 27.97
CA THR A 467 5.51 -12.97 27.90
C THR A 467 4.72 -13.74 26.87
N SER A 468 5.37 -14.34 25.87
CA SER A 468 4.70 -15.12 24.84
C SER A 468 5.18 -16.55 24.78
N GLU A 469 4.32 -17.43 24.28
CA GLU A 469 4.63 -18.81 23.92
C GLU A 469 4.37 -19.02 22.41
N GLU A 470 5.29 -19.70 21.73
CA GLU A 470 5.30 -19.86 20.27
C GLU A 470 5.06 -21.31 19.84
N THR A 471 3.83 -21.69 19.51
CA THR A 471 3.50 -23.08 19.13
C THR A 471 3.65 -23.30 17.60
N PRO A 472 4.54 -24.20 17.10
CA PRO A 472 4.70 -24.49 15.68
C PRO A 472 3.49 -25.19 15.06
N VAL A 473 3.05 -24.70 13.91
CA VAL A 473 1.93 -25.28 13.15
C VAL A 473 2.46 -26.18 12.03
N CYS A 474 1.86 -27.35 11.87
CA CYS A 474 2.25 -28.28 10.81
C CYS A 474 1.86 -27.74 9.42
N CYS A 475 2.47 -28.30 8.37
CA CYS A 475 1.90 -28.15 7.04
C CYS A 475 0.68 -29.07 6.92
N TRP A 476 -0.53 -28.49 6.84
CA TRP A 476 -1.79 -29.26 6.97
C TRP A 476 -2.74 -29.15 5.77
N ILE A 477 -2.40 -28.38 4.73
CA ILE A 477 -3.29 -28.22 3.58
C ILE A 477 -3.47 -29.52 2.78
N GLU A 478 -4.71 -29.81 2.39
CA GLU A 478 -5.04 -30.83 1.40
C GLU A 478 -4.80 -30.27 -0.02
N GLY A 479 -3.60 -30.49 -0.53
CA GLY A 479 -3.18 -30.03 -1.86
C GLY A 479 -1.87 -29.27 -1.81
N ASP A 480 -1.30 -28.99 -2.97
CA ASP A 480 -0.01 -28.31 -3.09
C ASP A 480 -0.14 -26.81 -3.39
N ILE A 481 -1.36 -26.26 -3.31
CA ILE A 481 -1.70 -24.90 -3.79
C ILE A 481 -1.72 -23.91 -2.62
N ILE A 482 -1.04 -22.77 -2.81
CA ILE A 482 -1.10 -21.58 -1.97
C ILE A 482 -1.80 -20.47 -2.78
N TYR A 483 -2.75 -19.76 -2.17
CA TYR A 483 -3.51 -18.68 -2.81
C TYR A 483 -3.01 -17.30 -2.38
N VAL A 484 -2.95 -16.35 -3.32
CA VAL A 484 -2.52 -14.96 -3.11
C VAL A 484 -3.51 -14.02 -3.79
N ASP A 485 -4.04 -13.06 -3.04
CA ASP A 485 -4.99 -12.04 -3.49
C ASP A 485 -4.83 -10.81 -2.59
N ASP A 486 -4.40 -9.68 -3.17
CA ASP A 486 -4.12 -8.44 -2.45
C ASP A 486 -5.39 -7.79 -1.85
N THR A 487 -6.56 -8.27 -2.24
CA THR A 487 -7.87 -7.84 -1.74
C THR A 487 -8.49 -8.78 -0.71
N ALA A 488 -7.83 -9.91 -0.39
CA ALA A 488 -8.34 -10.87 0.57
C ALA A 488 -8.36 -10.30 2.01
N ASN A 489 -9.46 -10.54 2.73
CA ASN A 489 -9.68 -10.04 4.09
C ASN A 489 -9.85 -11.17 5.13
N GLY A 490 -9.53 -12.41 4.75
CA GLY A 490 -9.63 -13.57 5.63
C GLY A 490 -8.47 -13.68 6.61
N TYR A 491 -8.11 -14.91 6.99
CA TYR A 491 -7.06 -15.15 7.99
C TYR A 491 -5.63 -14.92 7.48
N ASN A 492 -5.42 -14.57 6.21
CA ASN A 492 -4.10 -14.41 5.59
C ASN A 492 -3.23 -15.68 5.71
N THR A 493 -3.81 -16.85 5.41
CA THR A 493 -3.14 -18.16 5.57
C THR A 493 -2.83 -18.86 4.25
N GLY A 494 -3.29 -18.34 3.12
CA GLY A 494 -3.07 -18.88 1.78
C GLY A 494 -3.75 -20.22 1.49
N VAL A 495 -4.71 -20.67 2.31
CA VAL A 495 -5.34 -22.01 2.18
C VAL A 495 -6.53 -22.07 1.23
N SER A 496 -7.11 -20.92 0.90
CA SER A 496 -8.21 -20.74 -0.05
C SER A 496 -8.22 -19.30 -0.55
N TRP A 497 -8.98 -18.97 -1.59
CA TRP A 497 -9.13 -17.58 -2.04
C TRP A 497 -9.65 -16.65 -0.93
N ALA A 498 -10.62 -17.11 -0.12
CA ALA A 498 -11.15 -16.30 0.99
C ALA A 498 -10.11 -16.00 2.07
N ASN A 499 -9.16 -16.92 2.28
CA ASN A 499 -8.07 -16.81 3.25
C ASN A 499 -6.71 -16.63 2.57
N ALA A 500 -6.68 -16.10 1.34
CA ALA A 500 -5.45 -15.95 0.57
C ALA A 500 -4.45 -15.04 1.29
N TYR A 501 -3.16 -15.18 0.97
CA TYR A 501 -2.19 -14.20 1.40
C TYR A 501 -2.42 -12.87 0.67
N ALA A 502 -2.46 -11.76 1.40
CA ALA A 502 -2.49 -10.42 0.82
C ALA A 502 -1.14 -10.02 0.22
N ASP A 503 -0.04 -10.58 0.73
CA ASP A 503 1.31 -10.39 0.21
C ASP A 503 1.86 -11.67 -0.44
N LEU A 504 2.35 -11.56 -1.68
CA LEU A 504 3.01 -12.64 -2.40
C LEU A 504 4.29 -13.12 -1.69
N GLN A 505 4.98 -12.25 -0.95
CA GLN A 505 6.18 -12.61 -0.19
C GLN A 505 5.87 -13.63 0.92
N ASP A 506 4.72 -13.53 1.59
CA ASP A 506 4.31 -14.48 2.62
C ASP A 506 4.08 -15.88 2.02
N ALA A 507 3.41 -15.93 0.86
CA ALA A 507 3.21 -17.19 0.13
C ALA A 507 4.54 -17.83 -0.31
N LEU A 508 5.49 -17.03 -0.80
CA LEU A 508 6.82 -17.50 -1.17
C LEU A 508 7.62 -17.98 0.05
N ALA A 509 7.52 -17.28 1.19
CA ALA A 509 8.17 -17.66 2.44
C ALA A 509 7.63 -19.01 2.95
N ARG A 510 6.31 -19.24 2.84
CA ARG A 510 5.71 -20.54 3.17
C ARG A 510 6.16 -21.64 2.21
N ALA A 511 6.17 -21.39 0.91
CA ALA A 511 6.65 -22.38 -0.07
C ALA A 511 8.14 -22.73 0.16
N ALA A 512 8.97 -21.77 0.58
CA ALA A 512 10.37 -21.99 0.92
C ALA A 512 10.57 -22.95 2.11
N LYS A 513 9.58 -23.06 3.01
CA LYS A 513 9.53 -24.05 4.10
C LYS A 513 9.11 -25.45 3.60
N GLY A 514 8.83 -25.61 2.30
CA GLY A 514 8.37 -26.86 1.68
C GLY A 514 6.86 -27.11 1.86
N CYS A 515 6.08 -26.10 2.25
CA CYS A 515 4.64 -26.22 2.48
C CYS A 515 3.80 -25.62 1.33
N GLY A 516 3.93 -26.24 0.15
CA GLY A 516 3.26 -25.85 -1.09
C GLY A 516 4.22 -25.92 -2.28
N THR A 517 3.74 -26.37 -3.44
CA THR A 517 4.54 -26.43 -4.69
C THR A 517 3.96 -25.58 -5.81
N GLN A 518 2.75 -25.07 -5.62
CA GLN A 518 2.07 -24.18 -6.56
C GLN A 518 1.58 -22.94 -5.82
N ILE A 519 1.80 -21.76 -6.40
CA ILE A 519 1.27 -20.50 -5.89
C ILE A 519 0.37 -19.90 -6.98
N TRP A 520 -0.89 -19.68 -6.63
CA TRP A 520 -1.92 -19.11 -7.49
C TRP A 520 -2.15 -17.67 -7.06
N VAL A 521 -1.93 -16.74 -7.99
CA VAL A 521 -1.95 -15.29 -7.75
C VAL A 521 -3.09 -14.66 -8.55
N ALA A 522 -4.00 -13.98 -7.84
CA ALA A 522 -5.11 -13.26 -8.43
C ALA A 522 -4.65 -12.01 -9.23
N ALA A 523 -5.59 -11.34 -9.88
CA ALA A 523 -5.35 -10.04 -10.49
C ALA A 523 -5.00 -9.03 -9.40
N GLY A 524 -3.97 -8.24 -9.62
CA GLY A 524 -3.47 -7.34 -8.59
C GLY A 524 -2.13 -6.74 -8.99
N ILE A 525 -1.62 -5.83 -8.16
CA ILE A 525 -0.30 -5.21 -8.33
C ILE A 525 0.56 -5.62 -7.14
N TYR A 526 1.61 -6.39 -7.41
CA TYR A 526 2.49 -6.92 -6.38
C TYR A 526 3.89 -6.33 -6.54
N SER A 527 4.42 -5.78 -5.44
CA SER A 527 5.78 -5.24 -5.34
C SER A 527 6.57 -6.03 -4.30
N PRO A 528 7.86 -6.34 -4.53
CA PRO A 528 8.68 -7.01 -3.52
C PRO A 528 9.10 -6.08 -2.36
N GLY A 529 8.78 -4.78 -2.44
CA GLY A 529 9.04 -3.74 -1.44
C GLY A 529 10.01 -2.65 -1.92
N ASP A 530 10.34 -1.69 -1.06
CA ASP A 530 10.99 -0.43 -1.47
C ASP A 530 12.53 -0.43 -1.41
N ASP A 531 13.17 -1.56 -1.05
CA ASP A 531 14.63 -1.68 -1.08
C ASP A 531 15.11 -2.21 -2.44
N PRO A 532 16.17 -1.64 -3.05
CA PRO A 532 16.73 -2.14 -4.31
C PRO A 532 17.13 -3.63 -4.33
N THR A 533 17.33 -4.24 -3.17
CA THR A 533 17.68 -5.66 -3.02
C THR A 533 16.47 -6.58 -2.86
N ASN A 534 15.29 -6.02 -2.58
CA ASN A 534 14.06 -6.80 -2.51
C ASN A 534 13.72 -7.42 -3.87
N THR A 535 13.22 -8.66 -3.84
CA THR A 535 12.84 -9.43 -5.04
C THR A 535 11.88 -10.55 -4.62
N PHE A 536 10.99 -10.96 -5.52
CA PHE A 536 10.23 -12.19 -5.38
C PHE A 536 11.14 -13.39 -5.65
N THR A 537 11.63 -14.03 -4.60
CA THR A 537 12.48 -15.23 -4.73
C THR A 537 11.61 -16.46 -4.78
N ILE A 538 11.56 -17.13 -5.93
CA ILE A 538 10.76 -18.33 -6.11
C ILE A 538 11.56 -19.55 -5.68
N PRO A 539 11.09 -20.32 -4.67
CA PRO A 539 11.83 -21.48 -4.17
C PRO A 539 11.95 -22.59 -5.23
N ASP A 540 12.97 -23.43 -5.09
CA ASP A 540 13.22 -24.54 -6.01
C ASP A 540 11.98 -25.44 -6.19
N GLY A 541 11.67 -25.77 -7.44
CA GLY A 541 10.55 -26.65 -7.81
C GLY A 541 9.15 -26.04 -7.68
N VAL A 542 9.05 -24.77 -7.27
CA VAL A 542 7.75 -24.07 -7.14
C VAL A 542 7.30 -23.50 -8.48
N VAL A 543 6.00 -23.62 -8.75
CA VAL A 543 5.33 -23.03 -9.92
C VAL A 543 4.45 -21.87 -9.48
N LEU A 544 4.64 -20.70 -10.10
CA LEU A 544 3.80 -19.53 -9.92
C LEU A 544 2.84 -19.37 -11.10
N TYR A 545 1.55 -19.28 -10.81
CA TYR A 545 0.48 -19.01 -11.76
C TYR A 545 -0.16 -17.66 -11.46
N GLY A 546 0.09 -16.68 -12.32
CA GLY A 546 -0.63 -15.41 -12.37
C GLY A 546 -1.68 -15.49 -13.46
N GLY A 547 -2.50 -14.45 -13.61
CA GLY A 547 -3.54 -14.44 -14.64
C GLY A 547 -4.92 -14.88 -14.16
N LEU A 548 -5.17 -14.89 -12.84
CA LEU A 548 -6.32 -15.51 -12.20
C LEU A 548 -7.31 -14.46 -11.67
N ALA A 549 -8.59 -14.80 -11.64
CA ALA A 549 -9.67 -13.95 -11.13
C ALA A 549 -9.72 -13.88 -9.60
N GLY A 550 -9.16 -14.87 -8.90
CA GLY A 550 -9.25 -14.96 -7.43
C GLY A 550 -10.47 -15.73 -6.93
N ASN A 551 -11.09 -16.55 -7.80
CA ASN A 551 -12.27 -17.34 -7.46
C ASN A 551 -12.30 -18.72 -8.15
N GLU A 552 -11.20 -19.12 -8.75
CA GLU A 552 -11.07 -20.40 -9.45
C GLU A 552 -11.30 -21.58 -8.51
N PRO A 553 -12.06 -22.61 -8.94
CA PRO A 553 -12.20 -23.84 -8.18
C PRO A 553 -10.87 -24.61 -8.14
N ASN A 554 -10.67 -25.44 -7.11
CA ASN A 554 -9.48 -26.30 -6.99
C ASN A 554 -9.31 -27.34 -8.13
N THR A 555 -10.34 -27.57 -8.93
CA THR A 555 -10.29 -28.42 -10.14
C THR A 555 -9.80 -27.69 -11.39
N TYR A 556 -9.62 -26.38 -11.30
CA TYR A 556 -9.14 -25.57 -12.41
C TYR A 556 -7.68 -25.90 -12.75
N ASN A 557 -7.33 -25.94 -14.03
CA ASN A 557 -5.96 -26.11 -14.48
C ASN A 557 -5.46 -24.80 -15.10
N PRO A 558 -4.56 -24.06 -14.42
CA PRO A 558 -4.05 -22.79 -14.92
C PRO A 558 -3.27 -22.89 -16.25
N ASN A 559 -2.86 -24.08 -16.70
CA ASN A 559 -2.17 -24.28 -17.97
C ASN A 559 -3.11 -24.30 -19.18
N ASP A 560 -4.42 -24.50 -18.98
CA ASP A 560 -5.39 -24.59 -20.08
C ASP A 560 -5.84 -23.20 -20.59
N ARG A 561 -5.26 -22.12 -20.02
CA ARG A 561 -5.55 -20.73 -20.39
C ARG A 561 -4.84 -20.34 -21.68
N THR A 562 -5.57 -19.62 -22.50
CA THR A 562 -5.15 -19.13 -23.82
C THR A 562 -4.84 -17.64 -23.82
N MET A 563 -5.58 -16.82 -23.05
CA MET A 563 -5.36 -15.39 -22.87
C MET A 563 -5.30 -14.98 -21.39
N ILE A 564 -4.50 -13.95 -21.09
CA ILE A 564 -4.42 -13.35 -19.75
C ILE A 564 -5.51 -12.28 -19.64
N GLN A 565 -6.70 -12.66 -19.18
CA GLN A 565 -7.81 -11.72 -18.94
C GLN A 565 -7.58 -10.90 -17.65
N TYR A 566 -7.11 -11.57 -16.61
CA TYR A 566 -6.93 -11.01 -15.26
C TYR A 566 -5.46 -10.70 -15.03
N LYS A 567 -5.06 -9.43 -14.93
CA LYS A 567 -3.63 -9.08 -14.89
C LYS A 567 -3.04 -9.20 -13.48
N SER A 568 -2.16 -10.19 -13.28
CA SER A 568 -1.26 -10.23 -12.12
C SER A 568 0.04 -9.51 -12.49
N LEU A 569 0.19 -8.27 -12.00
CA LEU A 569 1.34 -7.41 -12.31
C LEU A 569 2.39 -7.52 -11.22
N LEU A 570 3.61 -7.94 -11.57
CA LEU A 570 4.79 -7.87 -10.71
C LEU A 570 5.63 -6.66 -11.12
N THR A 571 5.80 -5.68 -10.24
CA THR A 571 6.50 -4.42 -10.57
C THR A 571 7.69 -4.20 -9.65
N GLY A 572 8.80 -3.73 -10.22
CA GLY A 572 9.96 -3.25 -9.46
C GLY A 572 9.90 -1.76 -9.11
N ASN A 573 8.87 -1.05 -9.58
CA ASN A 573 8.66 0.40 -9.41
C ASN A 573 9.88 1.27 -9.77
N GLU A 574 10.73 0.80 -10.68
CA GLU A 574 12.05 1.36 -11.03
C GLU A 574 13.06 1.42 -9.86
N VAL A 575 12.78 0.75 -8.73
CA VAL A 575 13.62 0.69 -7.54
C VAL A 575 14.34 -0.65 -7.44
N ASN A 576 13.62 -1.77 -7.56
CA ASN A 576 14.20 -3.09 -7.34
C ASN A 576 15.13 -3.48 -8.49
N ASN A 577 16.35 -3.92 -8.17
CA ASN A 577 17.30 -4.40 -9.17
C ASN A 577 16.73 -5.58 -9.96
N LYS A 578 16.00 -6.46 -9.27
CA LYS A 578 15.39 -7.65 -9.86
C LYS A 578 13.97 -7.79 -9.35
N VAL A 579 12.99 -7.95 -10.25
CA VAL A 579 11.61 -8.18 -9.81
C VAL A 579 11.47 -9.61 -9.31
N VAL A 580 11.89 -10.59 -10.11
CA VAL A 580 11.80 -12.02 -9.77
C VAL A 580 13.18 -12.69 -9.82
N THR A 581 13.52 -13.41 -8.76
CA THR A 581 14.70 -14.28 -8.68
C THR A 581 14.27 -15.74 -8.72
N MET A 582 14.77 -16.47 -9.72
CA MET A 582 14.31 -17.83 -10.06
C MET A 582 15.13 -18.92 -9.34
N GLY A 583 14.44 -19.82 -8.64
CA GLY A 583 14.99 -21.08 -8.12
C GLY A 583 15.16 -22.16 -9.19
N GLN A 584 15.80 -23.27 -8.85
CA GLN A 584 16.01 -24.42 -9.72
C GLN A 584 14.68 -25.09 -10.07
N THR A 585 14.48 -25.44 -11.35
CA THR A 585 13.26 -26.09 -11.89
C THR A 585 11.97 -25.33 -11.59
N THR A 586 12.04 -24.00 -11.51
CA THR A 586 10.86 -23.14 -11.28
C THR A 586 10.16 -22.79 -12.60
N LYS A 587 8.88 -22.42 -12.49
CA LYS A 587 8.08 -21.94 -13.62
C LYS A 587 7.27 -20.71 -13.21
N LEU A 588 7.29 -19.65 -14.03
CA LEU A 588 6.28 -18.60 -13.99
C LEU A 588 5.36 -18.74 -15.18
N HIS A 589 4.07 -18.54 -14.92
CA HIS A 589 3.05 -18.61 -15.93
C HIS A 589 2.03 -17.48 -15.78
N GLY A 590 1.81 -16.69 -16.83
CA GLY A 590 0.66 -15.76 -16.88
C GLY A 590 0.86 -14.41 -16.16
N PHE A 591 2.09 -13.96 -15.96
CA PHE A 591 2.38 -12.68 -15.29
C PHE A 591 2.73 -11.57 -16.27
N VAL A 592 2.36 -10.35 -15.91
CA VAL A 592 2.99 -9.14 -16.47
C VAL A 592 4.08 -8.70 -15.50
N VAL A 593 5.30 -8.48 -15.98
CA VAL A 593 6.45 -8.13 -15.14
C VAL A 593 7.16 -6.92 -15.72
N GLU A 594 7.29 -5.86 -14.93
CA GLU A 594 7.76 -4.58 -15.43
C GLU A 594 8.59 -3.75 -14.44
N LYS A 595 9.25 -2.72 -14.99
CA LYS A 595 9.91 -1.65 -14.23
C LYS A 595 10.97 -2.15 -13.25
N ALA A 596 11.73 -3.18 -13.61
CA ALA A 596 12.96 -3.49 -12.90
C ALA A 596 14.01 -2.39 -13.14
N TYR A 597 14.79 -2.06 -12.13
CA TYR A 597 15.99 -1.24 -12.30
C TYR A 597 17.09 -1.98 -13.08
N ARG A 598 17.09 -3.31 -13.09
CA ARG A 598 17.98 -4.11 -13.94
C ARG A 598 17.22 -5.17 -14.71
N HIS A 599 16.74 -6.22 -14.04
CA HIS A 599 16.19 -7.40 -14.71
C HIS A 599 14.80 -7.76 -14.21
N SER A 600 13.85 -8.05 -15.09
CA SER A 600 12.56 -8.60 -14.66
C SER A 600 12.76 -10.00 -14.08
N PHE A 601 13.36 -10.91 -14.86
CA PHE A 601 13.70 -12.27 -14.42
C PHE A 601 15.20 -12.46 -14.30
N TYR A 602 15.64 -13.07 -13.21
CA TYR A 602 17.06 -13.30 -12.93
C TYR A 602 17.32 -14.69 -12.34
N SER A 603 18.32 -15.40 -12.87
CA SER A 603 18.83 -16.64 -12.28
C SER A 603 20.35 -16.80 -12.43
N ILE A 604 20.97 -17.48 -11.46
CA ILE A 604 22.34 -18.00 -11.55
C ILE A 604 22.34 -19.48 -11.20
N SER A 605 22.89 -20.32 -12.09
CA SER A 605 23.03 -21.77 -11.93
C SER A 605 21.69 -22.50 -11.69
N SER A 606 20.59 -21.88 -12.11
CA SER A 606 19.24 -22.41 -11.97
C SER A 606 18.56 -22.56 -13.32
N ASP A 607 17.99 -23.75 -13.56
CA ASP A 607 17.13 -24.00 -14.72
C ASP A 607 15.71 -23.48 -14.44
N PHE A 608 15.08 -22.77 -15.38
CA PHE A 608 13.70 -22.30 -15.18
C PHE A 608 12.91 -22.10 -16.47
N THR A 609 11.59 -22.00 -16.34
CA THR A 609 10.65 -21.75 -17.43
C THR A 609 9.89 -20.44 -17.22
N ALA A 610 9.84 -19.60 -18.26
CA ALA A 610 8.91 -18.49 -18.37
C ALA A 610 7.87 -18.84 -19.44
N GLU A 611 6.59 -18.86 -19.08
CA GLU A 611 5.53 -19.24 -20.01
C GLU A 611 4.38 -18.23 -19.97
N ARG A 612 3.89 -17.79 -21.14
CA ARG A 612 2.75 -16.86 -21.21
C ARG A 612 2.96 -15.61 -20.34
N CYS A 613 4.16 -15.06 -20.31
CA CYS A 613 4.48 -13.86 -19.55
C CYS A 613 4.64 -12.65 -20.48
N VAL A 614 4.31 -11.46 -19.97
CA VAL A 614 4.64 -10.19 -20.62
C VAL A 614 5.73 -9.51 -19.81
N ILE A 615 6.92 -9.34 -20.39
CA ILE A 615 8.09 -8.78 -19.72
C ILE A 615 8.47 -7.47 -20.39
N LYS A 616 8.38 -6.35 -19.67
CA LYS A 616 8.54 -5.04 -20.32
C LYS A 616 9.06 -3.90 -19.46
N ASP A 617 9.49 -2.84 -20.13
CA ASP A 617 9.78 -1.53 -19.53
C ASP A 617 10.86 -1.61 -18.42
N ASN A 618 11.87 -2.47 -18.59
CA ASN A 618 12.98 -2.64 -17.65
C ASN A 618 14.19 -1.78 -18.05
N LYS A 619 14.96 -1.29 -17.06
CA LYS A 619 16.10 -0.40 -17.30
C LYS A 619 17.40 -1.09 -17.74
N GLU A 620 17.48 -2.42 -17.65
CA GLU A 620 18.48 -3.22 -18.38
C GLU A 620 17.73 -4.31 -19.16
N ARG A 621 17.89 -5.58 -18.79
CA ARG A 621 17.40 -6.73 -19.57
C ARG A 621 15.99 -7.18 -19.17
N GLY A 622 15.27 -7.81 -20.10
CA GLY A 622 14.02 -8.52 -19.77
C GLY A 622 14.29 -9.77 -18.92
N ILE A 623 15.05 -10.71 -19.48
CA ILE A 623 15.42 -11.97 -18.80
C ILE A 623 16.93 -12.14 -18.77
N GLU A 624 17.48 -12.49 -17.60
CA GLU A 624 18.88 -12.89 -17.43
C GLU A 624 18.97 -14.29 -16.81
N CYS A 625 19.56 -15.23 -17.55
CA CYS A 625 19.85 -16.60 -17.07
C CYS A 625 21.32 -16.95 -17.25
N SER A 626 22.05 -17.02 -16.13
CA SER A 626 23.47 -17.36 -16.12
C SER A 626 23.72 -18.77 -15.62
N TYR A 627 24.50 -19.56 -16.34
CA TYR A 627 24.88 -20.94 -16.00
C TYR A 627 23.70 -21.92 -15.79
N GLY A 628 22.50 -21.59 -16.25
CA GLY A 628 21.29 -22.41 -16.20
C GLY A 628 20.70 -22.66 -17.60
N ASN A 629 19.77 -23.61 -17.69
CA ASN A 629 18.94 -23.79 -18.89
C ASN A 629 17.68 -22.93 -18.78
N LEU A 630 17.35 -22.22 -19.85
CA LEU A 630 16.19 -21.33 -19.91
C LEU A 630 15.23 -21.81 -20.98
N THR A 631 13.96 -21.98 -20.62
CA THR A 631 12.84 -22.19 -21.55
C THR A 631 11.90 -21.00 -21.51
N VAL A 632 11.60 -20.41 -22.66
CA VAL A 632 10.70 -19.26 -22.82
C VAL A 632 9.64 -19.62 -23.85
N ASN A 633 8.39 -19.73 -23.42
CA ASN A 633 7.28 -20.15 -24.27
C ASN A 633 6.15 -19.12 -24.24
N TRP A 634 5.57 -18.76 -25.38
CA TRP A 634 4.38 -17.90 -25.42
C TRP A 634 4.54 -16.54 -24.75
N CYS A 635 5.76 -16.02 -24.66
CA CYS A 635 6.05 -14.77 -23.98
C CYS A 635 6.08 -13.58 -24.93
N VAL A 636 5.71 -12.41 -24.40
CA VAL A 636 5.93 -11.12 -25.05
C VAL A 636 7.02 -10.38 -24.28
N ILE A 637 8.12 -10.04 -24.94
CA ILE A 637 9.28 -9.38 -24.30
C ILE A 637 9.61 -8.10 -25.05
N LYS A 638 9.40 -6.94 -24.40
CA LYS A 638 9.51 -5.67 -25.10
C LYS A 638 9.97 -4.48 -24.28
N ASN A 639 10.40 -3.41 -24.95
CA ASN A 639 10.72 -2.13 -24.32
C ASN A 639 11.73 -2.22 -23.17
N ASN A 640 12.64 -3.21 -23.21
CA ASN A 640 13.74 -3.29 -22.26
C ASN A 640 14.90 -2.46 -22.79
N ILE A 641 15.62 -1.74 -21.94
CA ILE A 641 16.69 -0.84 -22.40
C ILE A 641 17.86 -1.62 -23.02
N ASP A 642 18.19 -2.81 -22.49
CA ASP A 642 19.27 -3.65 -23.03
C ASP A 642 18.67 -4.81 -23.87
N ASP A 643 19.12 -6.04 -23.62
CA ASP A 643 18.66 -7.25 -24.30
C ASP A 643 17.26 -7.67 -23.83
N GLY A 644 16.42 -8.17 -24.74
CA GLY A 644 15.17 -8.84 -24.38
C GLY A 644 15.44 -10.11 -23.55
N ILE A 645 16.26 -11.01 -24.09
CA ILE A 645 16.72 -12.23 -23.42
C ILE A 645 18.23 -12.31 -23.44
N TYR A 646 18.85 -12.50 -22.27
CA TYR A 646 20.26 -12.86 -22.12
C TYR A 646 20.41 -14.23 -21.46
N SER A 647 21.17 -15.11 -22.10
CA SER A 647 21.54 -16.41 -21.53
C SER A 647 23.02 -16.69 -21.69
N ASP A 648 23.69 -17.14 -20.63
CA ASP A 648 25.09 -17.57 -20.72
C ASP A 648 25.39 -18.88 -20.00
N GLY A 649 26.44 -19.57 -20.46
CA GLY A 649 26.95 -20.77 -19.80
C GLY A 649 27.33 -21.90 -20.75
N TYR A 650 28.54 -22.43 -20.58
CA TYR A 650 29.05 -23.54 -21.40
C TYR A 650 28.22 -24.82 -21.16
N GLY A 651 27.70 -25.41 -22.25
CA GLY A 651 26.87 -26.61 -22.19
C GLY A 651 25.44 -26.37 -21.74
N LYS A 652 25.01 -25.11 -21.65
CA LYS A 652 23.64 -24.71 -21.30
C LYS A 652 22.84 -24.35 -22.54
N THR A 653 21.51 -24.39 -22.40
CA THR A 653 20.56 -24.21 -23.49
C THR A 653 19.60 -23.08 -23.22
N LEU A 654 19.26 -22.34 -24.28
CA LEU A 654 18.14 -21.41 -24.34
C LEU A 654 17.15 -21.95 -25.36
N GLU A 655 15.92 -22.22 -24.94
CA GLU A 655 14.81 -22.59 -25.80
C GLU A 655 13.78 -21.45 -25.82
N VAL A 656 13.47 -20.92 -27.00
CA VAL A 656 12.48 -19.84 -27.19
C VAL A 656 11.47 -20.32 -28.22
N ASN A 657 10.21 -20.46 -27.82
CA ASN A 657 9.15 -20.99 -28.66
C ASN A 657 7.91 -20.08 -28.61
N ASN A 658 7.31 -19.77 -29.76
CA ASN A 658 6.05 -19.03 -29.84
C ASN A 658 6.09 -17.67 -29.12
N CYS A 659 7.22 -16.97 -29.20
CA CYS A 659 7.42 -15.70 -28.50
C CYS A 659 7.40 -14.50 -29.46
N LYS A 660 6.97 -13.34 -28.95
CA LYS A 660 7.10 -12.04 -29.62
C LYS A 660 8.12 -11.18 -28.86
N ILE A 661 9.25 -10.86 -29.51
CA ILE A 661 10.37 -10.16 -28.88
C ILE A 661 10.68 -8.89 -29.69
N TYR A 662 10.35 -7.72 -29.13
CA TYR A 662 10.43 -6.48 -29.89
C TYR A 662 10.71 -5.21 -29.10
N ASP A 663 11.19 -4.16 -29.77
CA ASP A 663 11.49 -2.84 -29.18
C ASP A 663 12.45 -2.88 -27.98
N ASN A 664 13.33 -3.88 -27.90
CA ASN A 664 14.41 -3.89 -26.90
C ASN A 664 15.58 -3.02 -27.40
N GLY A 665 16.29 -2.34 -26.50
CA GLY A 665 17.26 -1.31 -26.87
C GLY A 665 18.56 -1.86 -27.46
N GLU A 666 18.97 -3.07 -27.06
CA GLU A 666 20.07 -3.84 -27.67
C GLU A 666 19.54 -5.04 -28.49
N ASN A 667 19.88 -6.28 -28.10
CA ASN A 667 19.52 -7.45 -28.88
C ASN A 667 18.13 -7.97 -28.49
N GLY A 668 17.39 -8.54 -29.43
CA GLY A 668 16.19 -9.32 -29.08
C GLY A 668 16.57 -10.52 -28.21
N ILE A 669 17.54 -11.31 -28.71
CA ILE A 669 18.10 -12.48 -28.01
C ILE A 669 19.62 -12.41 -28.05
N TYR A 670 20.27 -12.52 -26.90
CA TYR A 670 21.72 -12.65 -26.77
C TYR A 670 22.10 -13.92 -25.99
N THR A 671 22.87 -14.80 -26.62
CA THR A 671 23.51 -15.95 -25.96
C THR A 671 25.03 -15.86 -25.93
N TYR A 672 25.62 -16.17 -24.78
CA TYR A 672 27.07 -16.26 -24.59
C TYR A 672 27.50 -17.63 -24.05
N SER A 673 28.20 -18.41 -24.86
CA SER A 673 28.63 -19.79 -24.54
C SER A 673 27.50 -20.82 -24.35
N SER A 674 26.23 -20.40 -24.28
CA SER A 674 25.05 -21.26 -24.32
C SER A 674 24.63 -21.56 -25.77
N THR A 675 23.78 -22.57 -25.96
CA THR A 675 23.26 -23.01 -27.26
C THR A 675 21.80 -22.59 -27.38
N ALA A 676 21.46 -21.81 -28.40
CA ALA A 676 20.11 -21.31 -28.62
C ALA A 676 19.30 -22.20 -29.57
N PHE A 677 18.03 -22.44 -29.22
CA PHE A 677 17.01 -23.03 -30.07
C PHE A 677 15.81 -22.08 -30.10
N VAL A 678 15.64 -21.37 -31.22
CA VAL A 678 14.57 -20.38 -31.41
C VAL A 678 13.61 -20.91 -32.45
N ARG A 679 12.33 -21.04 -32.11
CA ARG A 679 11.29 -21.61 -32.98
C ARG A 679 9.99 -20.82 -32.95
N ASN A 680 9.29 -20.80 -34.09
CA ASN A 680 7.92 -20.29 -34.21
C ASN A 680 7.77 -18.89 -33.59
N SER A 681 8.79 -18.03 -33.71
CA SER A 681 8.88 -16.78 -32.93
C SER A 681 9.10 -15.57 -33.82
N GLU A 682 8.56 -14.43 -33.39
CA GLU A 682 8.75 -13.13 -34.00
C GLU A 682 9.81 -12.34 -33.24
N ILE A 683 10.86 -11.90 -33.93
CA ILE A 683 11.95 -11.10 -33.35
C ILE A 683 12.13 -9.83 -34.19
N ASN A 684 11.65 -8.69 -33.68
CA ASN A 684 11.55 -7.50 -34.52
C ASN A 684 11.83 -6.17 -33.81
N HIS A 685 12.25 -5.13 -34.55
CA HIS A 685 12.45 -3.78 -34.01
C HIS A 685 13.43 -3.63 -32.82
N ASN A 686 14.34 -4.59 -32.61
CA ASN A 686 15.33 -4.46 -31.53
C ASN A 686 16.54 -3.63 -31.99
N GLY A 687 17.18 -2.92 -31.05
CA GLY A 687 18.44 -2.19 -31.26
C GLY A 687 18.34 -0.66 -31.35
N TRP A 688 17.31 -0.03 -30.75
CA TRP A 688 17.03 1.41 -30.93
C TRP A 688 17.99 2.36 -30.21
N ASP A 689 18.89 1.86 -29.34
CA ASP A 689 19.82 2.68 -28.55
C ASP A 689 21.03 3.23 -29.35
N LYS A 690 21.25 2.68 -30.57
CA LYS A 690 22.28 3.04 -31.56
C LYS A 690 23.72 2.83 -31.07
N VAL A 691 23.96 1.85 -30.19
CA VAL A 691 25.30 1.48 -29.71
C VAL A 691 25.89 0.34 -30.55
N ASN A 692 26.77 0.69 -31.48
CA ASN A 692 27.40 -0.22 -32.45
C ASN A 692 27.79 -1.63 -31.89
N ASN A 693 27.29 -2.68 -32.56
CA ASN A 693 27.47 -4.14 -32.35
C ASN A 693 26.56 -4.84 -31.31
N TYR A 694 25.60 -4.13 -30.72
CA TYR A 694 24.66 -4.70 -29.75
C TYR A 694 23.20 -4.76 -30.24
N ASP A 695 22.94 -4.44 -31.51
CA ASP A 695 21.59 -4.13 -31.99
C ASP A 695 20.96 -5.25 -32.84
N ASN A 696 21.27 -6.51 -32.57
CA ASN A 696 20.87 -7.61 -33.45
C ASN A 696 19.52 -8.21 -33.06
N GLY A 697 18.80 -8.81 -34.03
CA GLY A 697 17.65 -9.64 -33.69
C GLY A 697 18.08 -10.81 -32.79
N ILE A 698 19.03 -11.61 -33.27
CA ILE A 698 19.59 -12.76 -32.55
C ILE A 698 21.12 -12.71 -32.57
N LYS A 699 21.75 -12.65 -31.39
CA LYS A 699 23.20 -12.66 -31.20
C LYS A 699 23.67 -13.95 -30.54
N LEU A 700 24.47 -14.73 -31.26
CA LEU A 700 25.00 -16.03 -30.84
C LEU A 700 26.52 -15.96 -30.70
N GLN A 701 27.00 -15.84 -29.47
CA GLN A 701 28.42 -15.67 -29.16
C GLN A 701 29.01 -16.91 -28.50
N SER A 702 30.00 -17.50 -29.16
CA SER A 702 30.74 -18.69 -28.75
C SER A 702 29.87 -19.88 -28.34
N PRO A 703 28.77 -20.21 -29.06
CA PRO A 703 27.86 -21.27 -28.61
C PRO A 703 28.61 -22.59 -28.40
N SER A 704 28.22 -23.34 -27.37
CA SER A 704 28.90 -24.57 -26.94
C SER A 704 28.60 -25.77 -27.85
N ALA A 705 27.46 -25.76 -28.53
CA ALA A 705 27.05 -26.77 -29.52
C ALA A 705 26.28 -26.11 -30.69
N THR A 706 25.85 -26.91 -31.66
CA THR A 706 24.97 -26.50 -32.76
C THR A 706 23.57 -26.22 -32.22
N GLY A 707 23.09 -25.00 -32.41
CA GLY A 707 21.70 -24.58 -32.12
C GLY A 707 20.81 -24.58 -33.36
N ALA A 708 19.62 -23.99 -33.25
CA ALA A 708 18.70 -23.83 -34.38
C ALA A 708 17.91 -22.52 -34.30
N VAL A 709 17.59 -21.95 -35.47
CA VAL A 709 16.63 -20.86 -35.67
C VAL A 709 15.70 -21.33 -36.78
N CYS A 710 14.49 -21.77 -36.40
CA CYS A 710 13.54 -22.40 -37.32
C CYS A 710 12.19 -21.70 -37.26
N ASN A 711 11.50 -21.56 -38.40
CA ASN A 711 10.13 -21.01 -38.43
C ASN A 711 10.04 -19.66 -37.70
N CYS A 712 10.98 -18.73 -37.95
CA CYS A 712 11.01 -17.44 -37.27
C CYS A 712 10.84 -16.30 -38.26
N THR A 713 10.13 -15.26 -37.85
CA THR A 713 10.09 -13.98 -38.57
C THR A 713 11.01 -13.00 -37.86
N VAL A 714 12.15 -12.69 -38.47
CA VAL A 714 13.16 -11.76 -37.95
C VAL A 714 13.14 -10.49 -38.80
N PHE A 715 12.62 -9.41 -38.22
CA PHE A 715 12.19 -8.24 -38.99
C PHE A 715 12.67 -6.92 -38.41
N ARG A 716 13.27 -6.06 -39.25
CA ARG A 716 13.59 -4.67 -38.90
C ARG A 716 14.33 -4.48 -37.57
N ASN A 717 15.24 -5.39 -37.26
CA ASN A 717 16.21 -5.14 -36.20
C ASN A 717 17.28 -4.19 -36.74
N GLU A 718 17.76 -3.28 -35.91
CA GLU A 718 18.66 -2.19 -36.31
C GLU A 718 20.00 -2.72 -36.86
N GLY A 719 20.51 -3.81 -36.27
CA GLY A 719 21.70 -4.56 -36.69
C GLY A 719 21.37 -5.81 -37.53
N HIS A 720 22.12 -6.90 -37.34
CA HIS A 720 21.91 -8.13 -38.11
C HIS A 720 20.63 -8.85 -37.67
N GLY A 721 19.98 -9.58 -38.59
CA GLY A 721 18.95 -10.56 -38.22
C GLY A 721 19.54 -11.65 -37.32
N VAL A 722 20.67 -12.24 -37.76
CA VAL A 722 21.48 -13.15 -36.92
C VAL A 722 22.96 -12.77 -36.94
N TYR A 723 23.50 -12.48 -35.78
CA TYR A 723 24.93 -12.33 -35.54
C TYR A 723 25.51 -13.62 -34.96
N PHE A 724 26.57 -14.15 -35.58
CA PHE A 724 27.29 -15.30 -35.06
C PHE A 724 28.79 -15.04 -34.93
N SER A 725 29.36 -15.39 -33.77
CA SER A 725 30.80 -15.47 -33.58
C SER A 725 31.16 -16.72 -32.81
N GLY A 726 31.80 -17.70 -33.45
CA GLY A 726 32.12 -18.97 -32.80
C GLY A 726 32.86 -19.92 -33.75
N THR A 727 32.97 -21.19 -33.36
CA THR A 727 33.59 -22.21 -34.24
C THR A 727 32.61 -22.63 -35.33
N SER A 728 33.11 -22.93 -36.53
CA SER A 728 32.25 -23.34 -37.66
C SER A 728 31.41 -24.59 -37.39
N ALA A 729 31.81 -25.45 -36.44
CA ALA A 729 31.06 -26.64 -36.06
C ALA A 729 29.78 -26.33 -35.26
N ASN A 730 29.72 -25.16 -34.63
CA ASN A 730 28.64 -24.75 -33.73
C ASN A 730 27.72 -23.68 -34.35
N LYS A 731 27.80 -23.47 -35.66
CA LYS A 731 26.86 -22.57 -36.35
C LYS A 731 25.44 -23.11 -36.20
N PRO A 732 24.44 -22.27 -35.92
CA PRO A 732 23.06 -22.71 -35.86
C PRO A 732 22.60 -23.21 -37.23
N ASP A 733 21.65 -24.14 -37.19
CA ASP A 733 20.83 -24.46 -38.34
C ASP A 733 19.75 -23.39 -38.52
N ILE A 734 19.70 -22.73 -39.67
CA ILE A 734 18.73 -21.66 -39.96
C ILE A 734 17.80 -22.14 -41.07
N ARG A 735 16.52 -22.37 -40.75
CA ARG A 735 15.52 -22.96 -41.67
C ARG A 735 14.15 -22.31 -41.60
N ASN A 736 13.42 -22.27 -42.71
CA ASN A 736 12.01 -21.85 -42.75
C ASN A 736 11.77 -20.46 -42.13
N CYS A 737 12.74 -19.55 -42.22
CA CYS A 737 12.65 -18.24 -41.59
C CYS A 737 12.42 -17.13 -42.62
N ILE A 738 11.82 -16.03 -42.18
CA ILE A 738 11.80 -14.76 -42.90
C ILE A 738 12.82 -13.82 -42.25
N PHE A 739 13.74 -13.29 -43.05
CA PHE A 739 14.67 -12.23 -42.70
C PHE A 739 14.40 -11.03 -43.62
N TYR A 740 13.74 -10.02 -43.06
CA TYR A 740 13.25 -8.89 -43.83
C TYR A 740 13.59 -7.56 -43.15
N ASN A 741 14.14 -6.62 -43.92
CA ASN A 741 14.47 -5.26 -43.50
C ASN A 741 15.34 -5.11 -42.22
N ASN A 742 16.05 -6.16 -41.78
CA ASN A 742 17.10 -6.00 -40.76
C ASN A 742 18.28 -5.22 -41.36
N ASN A 743 19.09 -4.59 -40.50
CA ASN A 743 20.12 -3.64 -40.85
C ASN A 743 19.54 -2.30 -41.35
N TYR A 744 18.93 -1.56 -40.44
CA TYR A 744 18.40 -0.22 -40.74
C TYR A 744 19.51 0.80 -41.07
N HIS A 745 20.76 0.52 -40.66
CA HIS A 745 21.95 1.33 -40.93
C HIS A 745 22.80 0.81 -42.11
N ASP A 746 22.26 0.76 -43.33
CA ASP A 746 22.86 0.75 -44.70
C ASP A 746 24.24 0.10 -45.02
N ASP A 747 24.91 -0.62 -44.10
CA ASP A 747 26.25 -1.18 -44.27
C ASP A 747 26.40 -2.65 -43.77
N LEU A 748 25.33 -3.29 -43.26
CA LEU A 748 25.34 -4.66 -42.74
C LEU A 748 24.46 -5.64 -43.55
N THR A 749 24.77 -6.94 -43.42
CA THR A 749 24.06 -8.05 -44.06
C THR A 749 22.99 -8.64 -43.13
N GLN A 750 22.01 -9.38 -43.66
CA GLN A 750 21.05 -10.15 -42.82
C GLN A 750 21.77 -11.06 -41.79
N PHE A 751 22.96 -11.54 -42.14
CA PHE A 751 23.76 -12.47 -41.33
C PHE A 751 25.20 -12.00 -41.14
N TYR A 752 25.77 -12.22 -39.96
CA TYR A 752 27.21 -12.12 -39.69
C TYR A 752 27.82 -13.47 -39.31
N GLY A 753 29.14 -13.66 -39.53
CA GLY A 753 29.84 -14.89 -39.12
C GLY A 753 29.81 -16.04 -40.14
N GLY A 754 29.38 -15.76 -41.38
CA GLY A 754 29.32 -16.73 -42.48
C GLY A 754 28.26 -17.81 -42.26
N LEU A 755 27.09 -17.44 -41.74
CA LEU A 755 25.93 -18.30 -41.60
C LEU A 755 25.36 -18.70 -42.97
N THR A 756 24.67 -19.84 -43.00
CA THR A 756 23.94 -20.33 -44.17
C THR A 756 22.49 -20.58 -43.75
N ALA A 757 21.55 -20.12 -44.56
CA ALA A 757 20.13 -20.38 -44.40
C ALA A 757 19.66 -21.41 -45.44
N HIS A 758 18.59 -22.15 -45.12
CA HIS A 758 17.95 -23.10 -46.02
C HIS A 758 16.44 -22.90 -45.97
N TYR A 759 15.74 -22.93 -47.11
CA TYR A 759 14.30 -22.68 -47.15
C TYR A 759 13.88 -21.39 -46.43
N CYS A 760 14.63 -20.31 -46.60
CA CYS A 760 14.32 -19.02 -45.98
C CYS A 760 14.03 -17.93 -47.02
N SER A 761 13.21 -16.95 -46.63
CA SER A 761 13.13 -15.67 -47.33
C SER A 761 14.20 -14.74 -46.73
N VAL A 762 15.27 -14.48 -47.48
CA VAL A 762 16.41 -13.65 -47.08
C VAL A 762 16.46 -12.45 -48.01
N THR A 763 15.77 -11.38 -47.65
CA THR A 763 15.68 -10.20 -48.50
C THR A 763 16.96 -9.39 -48.41
N ASP A 764 17.43 -8.88 -49.56
CA ASP A 764 18.58 -7.98 -49.61
C ASP A 764 18.20 -6.65 -48.91
N PRO A 765 18.89 -6.23 -47.83
CA PRO A 765 18.62 -4.94 -47.21
C PRO A 765 18.74 -3.76 -48.19
N ALA A 766 19.53 -3.90 -49.26
CA ALA A 766 19.67 -2.88 -50.29
C ALA A 766 18.56 -2.90 -51.37
N ASP A 767 17.75 -3.96 -51.40
CA ASP A 767 16.60 -4.14 -52.32
C ASP A 767 15.41 -4.78 -51.58
N PRO A 768 14.85 -4.10 -50.55
CA PRO A 768 13.80 -4.67 -49.69
C PRO A 768 12.47 -4.89 -50.42
N ASN A 769 12.28 -4.32 -51.60
CA ASN A 769 11.05 -4.44 -52.39
C ASN A 769 11.24 -5.33 -53.62
N SER A 770 12.22 -6.23 -53.58
CA SER A 770 12.50 -7.13 -54.69
C SER A 770 11.30 -8.02 -55.00
N THR A 771 10.91 -8.11 -56.26
CA THR A 771 9.83 -9.02 -56.69
C THR A 771 10.36 -10.35 -57.24
N ASP A 772 11.68 -10.61 -57.12
CA ASP A 772 12.33 -11.82 -57.65
C ASP A 772 12.24 -12.98 -56.65
N CYS A 773 11.15 -13.74 -56.74
CA CYS A 773 10.89 -14.92 -55.91
C CYS A 773 11.57 -16.20 -56.44
N THR A 774 12.57 -16.09 -57.32
CA THR A 774 13.27 -17.28 -57.82
C THR A 774 14.10 -17.92 -56.71
N LYS A 775 13.90 -19.23 -56.47
CA LYS A 775 14.69 -19.98 -55.49
C LYS A 775 16.19 -20.00 -55.87
N TYR A 776 17.07 -19.82 -54.88
CA TYR A 776 18.52 -19.89 -55.02
C TYR A 776 19.19 -20.62 -53.85
N GLY A 777 20.44 -21.06 -54.05
CA GLY A 777 21.17 -21.81 -53.04
C GLY A 777 20.40 -23.06 -52.61
N ASP A 778 20.20 -23.22 -51.30
CA ASP A 778 19.44 -24.31 -50.69
C ASP A 778 17.97 -23.91 -50.48
N ASN A 779 17.26 -23.66 -51.59
CA ASN A 779 15.84 -23.29 -51.64
C ASN A 779 15.46 -21.96 -50.95
N ASN A 780 16.39 -21.02 -50.82
CA ASN A 780 16.09 -19.68 -50.31
C ASN A 780 15.47 -18.78 -51.39
N MET A 781 14.79 -17.71 -50.98
CA MET A 781 14.29 -16.64 -51.85
C MET A 781 14.66 -15.26 -51.29
N LYS A 782 14.52 -14.21 -52.09
CA LYS A 782 14.92 -12.82 -51.73
C LYS A 782 13.85 -11.78 -52.06
N CYS A 783 12.62 -12.23 -52.34
CA CYS A 783 11.54 -11.32 -52.64
C CYS A 783 10.81 -10.85 -51.38
N ASP A 784 10.09 -9.75 -51.54
CA ASP A 784 9.18 -9.20 -50.54
C ASP A 784 8.26 -10.31 -49.99
N PRO A 785 8.30 -10.60 -48.67
CA PRO A 785 7.47 -11.62 -48.04
C PRO A 785 5.99 -11.27 -48.01
N ARG A 786 5.59 -10.01 -48.27
CA ARG A 786 4.19 -9.53 -48.26
C ARG A 786 3.45 -9.85 -46.97
N PHE A 787 3.59 -8.97 -45.98
CA PHE A 787 2.76 -9.01 -44.77
C PHE A 787 1.37 -8.42 -45.03
N ALA A 788 0.36 -8.94 -44.33
CA ALA A 788 -1.04 -8.56 -44.47
C ALA A 788 -1.30 -7.09 -44.08
N TYR A 789 -0.48 -6.57 -43.15
CA TYR A 789 -0.50 -5.18 -42.71
C TYR A 789 0.77 -4.48 -43.20
N ILE A 790 0.61 -3.46 -44.04
CA ILE A 790 1.73 -2.80 -44.74
C ILE A 790 2.49 -1.81 -43.85
N ASN A 791 1.91 -1.41 -42.72
CA ASN A 791 2.58 -0.51 -41.79
C ASN A 791 3.62 -1.30 -40.99
N ILE A 792 4.85 -1.19 -41.48
CA ILE A 792 6.09 -1.73 -40.92
C ILE A 792 6.30 -1.48 -39.41
N ASN A 793 5.54 -0.57 -38.77
CA ASN A 793 5.66 -0.25 -37.34
C ASN A 793 4.58 -0.88 -36.44
N ASP A 794 3.58 -1.61 -36.97
CA ASP A 794 2.44 -2.07 -36.16
C ASP A 794 2.68 -3.43 -35.48
N HIS A 795 3.92 -3.96 -35.55
CA HIS A 795 4.37 -5.22 -34.94
C HIS A 795 3.49 -6.45 -35.25
N ASN A 796 2.65 -6.37 -36.29
CA ASN A 796 1.88 -7.46 -36.85
C ASN A 796 2.58 -7.99 -38.11
N LEU A 797 3.01 -9.25 -38.05
CA LEU A 797 3.83 -9.88 -39.09
C LEU A 797 3.16 -11.10 -39.74
N HIS A 798 1.82 -11.13 -39.76
CA HIS A 798 1.08 -12.16 -40.50
C HIS A 798 1.26 -11.98 -42.00
N LEU A 799 1.30 -13.08 -42.73
CA LEU A 799 1.46 -13.10 -44.18
C LEU A 799 0.15 -12.74 -44.88
N ALA A 800 0.25 -11.98 -45.96
CA ALA A 800 -0.88 -11.75 -46.85
C ALA A 800 -1.22 -13.01 -47.64
N ALA A 801 -2.48 -13.14 -48.09
CA ALA A 801 -2.96 -14.30 -48.86
C ALA A 801 -2.20 -14.56 -50.17
N ASP A 802 -1.49 -13.55 -50.71
CA ASP A 802 -0.68 -13.65 -51.92
C ASP A 802 0.84 -13.66 -51.62
N SER A 803 1.22 -13.97 -50.38
CA SER A 803 2.60 -14.06 -49.97
C SER A 803 3.35 -15.18 -50.71
N PRO A 804 4.58 -14.92 -51.19
CA PRO A 804 5.43 -15.96 -51.76
C PRO A 804 6.03 -16.90 -50.71
N CYS A 805 5.84 -16.62 -49.42
CA CYS A 805 6.36 -17.43 -48.31
C CYS A 805 5.43 -18.58 -47.91
N ILE A 806 4.19 -18.58 -48.41
CA ILE A 806 3.20 -19.65 -48.16
C ILE A 806 3.62 -20.94 -48.89
N ASP A 807 3.51 -22.09 -48.21
CA ASP A 807 3.89 -23.44 -48.67
C ASP A 807 5.33 -23.50 -49.25
N ALA A 808 6.25 -22.69 -48.73
CA ALA A 808 7.58 -22.52 -49.33
C ALA A 808 8.72 -23.17 -48.53
N GLY A 809 8.46 -23.59 -47.29
CA GLY A 809 9.40 -24.15 -46.33
C GLY A 809 9.73 -25.63 -46.54
N ASP A 810 10.45 -26.19 -45.55
CA ASP A 810 10.81 -27.60 -45.42
C ASP A 810 9.99 -28.23 -44.29
N GLU A 811 9.03 -29.07 -44.65
CA GLU A 811 8.12 -29.76 -43.74
C GLU A 811 8.83 -30.81 -42.88
N THR A 812 10.03 -31.27 -43.29
CA THR A 812 10.73 -32.37 -42.62
C THR A 812 11.35 -31.99 -41.28
N VAL A 813 11.42 -30.68 -40.98
CA VAL A 813 11.98 -30.14 -39.74
C VAL A 813 10.91 -29.69 -38.74
N VAL A 814 9.63 -29.85 -39.08
CA VAL A 814 8.48 -29.51 -38.23
C VAL A 814 8.03 -30.72 -37.42
N GLY A 815 7.96 -30.59 -36.10
CA GLY A 815 7.39 -31.60 -35.22
C GLY A 815 5.87 -31.75 -35.36
N PRO A 816 5.31 -32.95 -35.11
CA PRO A 816 3.87 -33.24 -35.33
C PRO A 816 2.91 -32.53 -34.36
N THR A 817 3.44 -31.81 -33.37
CA THR A 817 2.67 -31.04 -32.37
C THR A 817 3.15 -29.60 -32.30
N GLU A 818 3.98 -29.16 -33.25
CA GLU A 818 4.39 -27.77 -33.33
C GLU A 818 3.24 -26.93 -33.87
N VAL A 819 3.10 -25.75 -33.27
CA VAL A 819 2.11 -24.75 -33.67
C VAL A 819 2.81 -23.44 -33.96
N ASP A 820 2.18 -22.61 -34.76
CA ASP A 820 2.67 -21.28 -35.14
C ASP A 820 2.37 -20.22 -34.06
N ILE A 821 2.57 -18.95 -34.39
CA ILE A 821 2.42 -17.84 -33.45
C ILE A 821 0.96 -17.62 -32.98
N ASP A 822 -0.03 -18.14 -33.71
CA ASP A 822 -1.46 -18.04 -33.40
C ASP A 822 -2.04 -19.36 -32.83
N ALA A 823 -1.17 -20.33 -32.57
CA ALA A 823 -1.47 -21.66 -32.07
C ALA A 823 -2.18 -22.58 -33.08
N ASP A 824 -2.09 -22.28 -34.37
CA ASP A 824 -2.50 -23.14 -35.46
C ASP A 824 -1.46 -24.22 -35.77
N SER A 825 -1.91 -25.33 -36.36
CA SER A 825 -1.03 -26.43 -36.76
C SER A 825 0.03 -25.92 -37.72
N ARG A 826 1.31 -26.19 -37.46
CA ARG A 826 2.42 -25.71 -38.31
C ARG A 826 2.47 -26.33 -39.71
N ILE A 827 1.53 -27.23 -40.02
CA ILE A 827 1.27 -27.74 -41.36
C ILE A 827 -0.26 -27.82 -41.45
N ASP A 828 -0.87 -26.97 -42.28
CA ASP A 828 -2.33 -26.96 -42.46
C ASP A 828 -2.77 -27.57 -43.81
N ASP A 829 -2.03 -27.32 -44.92
CA ASP A 829 -2.30 -27.94 -46.24
C ASP A 829 -1.19 -28.92 -46.66
N THR A 830 -0.15 -28.43 -47.35
CA THR A 830 0.89 -29.29 -47.94
C THR A 830 2.26 -29.16 -47.32
N ASP A 831 2.84 -27.96 -47.35
CA ASP A 831 4.19 -27.67 -46.88
C ASP A 831 4.11 -26.52 -45.86
N VAL A 832 5.07 -26.43 -44.95
CA VAL A 832 5.12 -25.35 -43.94
C VAL A 832 5.44 -24.00 -44.57
N ASP A 833 4.86 -22.93 -44.04
CA ASP A 833 5.17 -21.56 -44.43
C ASP A 833 6.57 -21.14 -43.93
N MET A 834 7.24 -20.27 -44.68
CA MET A 834 8.42 -19.59 -44.15
C MET A 834 7.98 -18.49 -43.18
N GLY A 835 8.55 -18.44 -41.97
CA GLY A 835 8.23 -17.43 -40.97
C GLY A 835 7.67 -18.03 -39.68
N ALA A 836 7.19 -17.18 -38.78
CA ALA A 836 6.55 -17.58 -37.51
C ALA A 836 5.04 -17.81 -37.64
N ASP A 837 4.42 -17.27 -38.69
CA ASP A 837 3.01 -17.41 -39.05
C ASP A 837 2.84 -18.62 -39.99
N GLU A 838 1.70 -19.32 -39.89
CA GLU A 838 1.23 -20.34 -40.82
C GLU A 838 -0.17 -19.95 -41.29
N VAL A 839 -0.32 -19.60 -42.57
CA VAL A 839 -1.58 -19.05 -43.09
C VAL A 839 -2.64 -20.14 -43.18
N SER A 840 -3.51 -20.20 -42.18
CA SER A 840 -4.65 -21.15 -42.10
C SER A 840 -5.91 -20.68 -42.85
N CYS A 841 -5.93 -19.43 -43.31
CA CYS A 841 -7.08 -18.79 -43.95
C CYS A 841 -6.65 -17.75 -44.99
N THR A 842 -7.39 -17.65 -46.11
CA THR A 842 -7.03 -16.76 -47.24
C THR A 842 -7.99 -15.59 -47.45
N ASP A 843 -9.15 -15.62 -46.79
CA ASP A 843 -10.12 -14.52 -46.74
C ASP A 843 -10.06 -13.88 -45.34
N GLU A 844 -10.33 -12.58 -45.24
CA GLU A 844 -10.38 -11.85 -43.96
C GLU A 844 -9.06 -11.87 -43.15
N ILE A 845 -7.90 -11.88 -43.82
CA ILE A 845 -6.58 -11.78 -43.13
C ILE A 845 -6.32 -10.37 -42.61
N SER A 846 -6.72 -9.34 -43.37
CA SER A 846 -6.56 -7.94 -42.97
C SER A 846 -7.75 -7.08 -43.38
N ASN A 847 -7.92 -5.97 -42.65
CA ASN A 847 -8.90 -4.94 -42.94
C ASN A 847 -8.20 -3.58 -42.96
N SER A 848 -8.52 -2.72 -43.93
CA SER A 848 -7.96 -1.38 -44.03
C SER A 848 -8.34 -0.45 -42.87
N LEU A 849 -9.37 -0.80 -42.11
CA LEU A 849 -9.82 -0.08 -40.91
C LEU A 849 -9.20 -0.60 -39.62
N ASP A 850 -8.56 -1.78 -39.64
CA ASP A 850 -7.76 -2.26 -38.51
C ASP A 850 -6.39 -1.55 -38.52
N TRP A 851 -6.40 -0.32 -38.00
CA TRP A 851 -5.24 0.57 -38.05
C TRP A 851 -4.17 0.28 -37.01
N ASN A 852 -4.49 -0.51 -35.98
CA ASN A 852 -3.53 -0.93 -34.98
C ASN A 852 -2.97 -2.34 -35.30
N GLY A 853 -3.51 -3.00 -36.34
CA GLY A 853 -3.11 -4.32 -36.78
C GLY A 853 -3.35 -5.36 -35.71
N ASP A 854 -4.32 -5.17 -34.82
CA ASP A 854 -4.58 -6.13 -33.75
C ASP A 854 -5.39 -7.34 -34.24
N GLY A 855 -5.95 -7.28 -35.45
CA GLY A 855 -6.85 -8.28 -36.02
C GLY A 855 -8.31 -8.01 -35.68
N LEU A 856 -8.66 -6.81 -35.23
CA LEU A 856 -10.04 -6.40 -34.95
C LEU A 856 -10.26 -4.96 -35.42
N VAL A 857 -11.50 -4.66 -35.80
CA VAL A 857 -11.99 -3.28 -35.87
C VAL A 857 -12.92 -3.06 -34.69
N ASN A 858 -12.45 -2.34 -33.68
CA ASN A 858 -13.16 -2.20 -32.40
C ASN A 858 -13.06 -0.78 -31.82
N ASN A 859 -13.38 -0.65 -30.53
CA ASN A 859 -13.35 0.63 -29.79
C ASN A 859 -12.00 1.36 -29.84
N ASN A 860 -10.88 0.68 -30.13
CA ASN A 860 -9.58 1.31 -30.34
C ASN A 860 -9.58 2.19 -31.59
N GLU A 861 -10.02 1.64 -32.73
CA GLU A 861 -10.10 2.34 -34.02
C GLU A 861 -11.18 3.43 -33.94
N TYR A 862 -12.34 3.11 -33.35
CA TYR A 862 -13.38 4.11 -33.14
C TYR A 862 -12.93 5.24 -32.23
N GLY A 863 -12.16 4.96 -31.18
CA GLY A 863 -11.61 5.99 -30.30
C GLY A 863 -10.69 6.97 -31.04
N ARG A 864 -9.97 6.51 -32.07
CA ARG A 864 -9.21 7.39 -32.97
C ARG A 864 -10.12 8.15 -33.92
N PHE A 865 -11.05 7.46 -34.57
CA PHE A 865 -12.04 8.05 -35.47
C PHE A 865 -12.85 9.17 -34.79
N ALA A 866 -13.38 8.90 -33.60
CA ALA A 866 -14.19 9.82 -32.82
C ALA A 866 -13.44 11.10 -32.41
N LYS A 867 -12.12 11.03 -32.22
CA LYS A 867 -11.28 12.23 -31.97
C LYS A 867 -11.16 13.10 -33.21
N ALA A 868 -11.21 12.49 -34.39
CA ALA A 868 -11.11 13.15 -35.68
C ALA A 868 -12.50 13.55 -36.24
N TRP A 869 -13.59 13.26 -35.53
CA TRP A 869 -14.96 13.54 -35.94
C TRP A 869 -15.24 15.04 -36.16
N LEU A 870 -15.90 15.36 -37.28
CA LEU A 870 -16.24 16.72 -37.74
C LEU A 870 -15.03 17.64 -37.97
N GLN A 871 -13.84 17.06 -38.13
CA GLN A 871 -12.61 17.78 -38.45
C GLN A 871 -12.48 17.98 -39.96
N TYR A 872 -11.84 19.07 -40.38
CA TYR A 872 -11.54 19.41 -41.77
C TYR A 872 -10.03 19.33 -42.03
N ASP A 873 -9.62 19.17 -43.29
CA ASP A 873 -8.20 19.26 -43.68
C ASP A 873 -7.62 20.63 -43.26
N PRO A 874 -6.60 20.66 -42.38
CA PRO A 874 -6.01 21.90 -41.90
C PRO A 874 -5.32 22.72 -43.00
N ASP A 875 -4.89 22.12 -44.12
CA ASP A 875 -4.23 22.83 -45.21
C ASP A 875 -5.18 23.66 -46.10
N GLU A 876 -6.50 23.42 -46.02
CA GLU A 876 -7.51 24.17 -46.77
C GLU A 876 -8.06 25.41 -46.02
N TYR A 877 -7.73 25.58 -44.73
CA TYR A 877 -8.26 26.66 -43.89
C TYR A 877 -7.26 27.82 -43.69
N THR A 878 -7.68 29.07 -43.92
CA THR A 878 -6.83 30.28 -43.79
C THR A 878 -7.33 31.30 -42.75
N GLY A 879 -8.07 30.85 -41.72
CA GLY A 879 -8.56 31.68 -40.61
C GLY A 879 -8.18 31.12 -39.23
N ASP A 880 -8.41 31.90 -38.18
CA ASP A 880 -8.22 31.44 -36.79
C ASP A 880 -9.44 30.59 -36.34
N ASP A 881 -9.27 29.27 -36.47
CA ASP A 881 -9.75 28.13 -35.64
C ASP A 881 -11.25 27.70 -35.57
N PRO A 882 -11.57 26.42 -35.90
CA PRO A 882 -12.52 25.66 -35.07
C PRO A 882 -12.03 24.32 -34.47
N ASN A 883 -10.79 23.87 -34.71
CA ASN A 883 -10.10 22.77 -34.00
C ASN A 883 -8.56 22.78 -34.21
N ASP A 884 -7.82 23.70 -33.59
CA ASP A 884 -6.37 23.88 -33.75
C ASP A 884 -5.54 22.64 -33.34
N THR A 885 -5.43 21.73 -34.31
CA THR A 885 -4.23 21.05 -34.85
C THR A 885 -3.54 19.89 -34.11
N VAL A 886 -4.27 19.03 -33.41
CA VAL A 886 -3.70 17.70 -32.99
C VAL A 886 -4.52 16.48 -33.46
N ASN A 887 -5.78 16.66 -33.89
CA ASN A 887 -6.72 15.53 -34.03
C ASN A 887 -7.30 15.27 -35.44
N TRP A 888 -6.96 16.06 -36.47
CA TRP A 888 -7.29 15.64 -37.84
C TRP A 888 -6.39 14.48 -38.25
N ASP A 889 -6.99 13.39 -38.73
CA ASP A 889 -6.28 12.21 -39.19
C ASP A 889 -6.80 11.80 -40.56
N PRO A 890 -5.97 11.86 -41.63
CA PRO A 890 -6.41 11.52 -42.98
C PRO A 890 -6.87 10.07 -43.10
N ARG A 891 -6.49 9.19 -42.17
CA ARG A 891 -6.97 7.80 -42.11
C ARG A 891 -8.45 7.70 -41.77
N CYS A 892 -9.03 8.73 -41.14
CA CYS A 892 -10.42 8.75 -40.71
C CYS A 892 -11.38 9.35 -41.78
N ASN A 893 -10.87 9.89 -42.89
CA ASN A 893 -11.68 10.32 -44.05
C ASN A 893 -11.85 9.13 -45.01
N LEU A 894 -12.79 8.25 -44.65
CA LEU A 894 -13.07 6.96 -45.27
C LEU A 894 -13.93 7.08 -46.54
N ASP A 895 -14.88 8.01 -46.60
CA ASP A 895 -15.58 8.44 -47.83
C ASP A 895 -14.98 9.75 -48.35
N ASN A 896 -13.84 9.62 -49.01
CA ASN A 896 -13.08 10.77 -49.51
C ASN A 896 -13.62 11.40 -50.80
N THR A 897 -14.92 11.31 -51.05
CA THR A 897 -15.55 11.79 -52.29
C THR A 897 -16.67 12.80 -52.03
N GLY A 898 -16.96 13.64 -53.03
CA GLY A 898 -18.08 14.58 -52.96
C GLY A 898 -17.92 15.61 -51.85
N ASP A 899 -18.97 15.80 -51.04
CA ASP A 899 -19.00 16.78 -49.95
C ASP A 899 -18.24 16.30 -48.69
N SER A 900 -17.93 15.01 -48.58
CA SER A 900 -17.10 14.41 -47.52
C SER A 900 -15.61 14.43 -47.87
N GLN A 901 -15.26 14.89 -49.09
CA GLN A 901 -13.86 15.09 -49.44
C GLN A 901 -13.21 16.16 -48.53
N TYR A 902 -12.22 15.74 -47.75
CA TYR A 902 -11.47 16.55 -46.77
C TYR A 902 -12.23 16.90 -45.48
N VAL A 903 -13.34 16.21 -45.23
CA VAL A 903 -14.17 16.38 -44.03
C VAL A 903 -14.38 15.01 -43.42
N ILE A 904 -14.21 14.88 -42.10
CA ILE A 904 -14.55 13.65 -41.39
C ILE A 904 -15.99 13.81 -40.87
N ASP A 905 -16.96 13.15 -41.49
CA ASP A 905 -18.38 13.32 -41.25
C ASP A 905 -19.16 11.98 -41.25
N LEU A 906 -20.49 12.07 -41.22
CA LEU A 906 -21.37 10.91 -41.15
C LEU A 906 -21.18 9.89 -42.27
N ALA A 907 -20.74 10.31 -43.45
CA ALA A 907 -20.42 9.35 -44.51
C ALA A 907 -19.26 8.43 -44.09
N ASP A 908 -18.26 8.96 -43.40
CA ASP A 908 -17.14 8.18 -42.89
C ASP A 908 -17.55 7.22 -41.77
N VAL A 909 -18.49 7.62 -40.90
CA VAL A 909 -19.05 6.71 -39.88
C VAL A 909 -19.78 5.55 -40.52
N VAL A 910 -20.51 5.77 -41.62
CA VAL A 910 -21.20 4.67 -42.32
C VAL A 910 -20.18 3.67 -42.85
N VAL A 911 -19.10 4.13 -43.49
CA VAL A 911 -18.02 3.25 -43.97
C VAL A 911 -17.34 2.50 -42.82
N PHE A 912 -17.11 3.19 -41.69
CA PHE A 912 -16.53 2.56 -40.50
C PHE A 912 -17.45 1.48 -39.90
N ALA A 913 -18.76 1.78 -39.80
CA ALA A 913 -19.77 0.89 -39.25
C ALA A 913 -19.92 -0.41 -40.05
N GLU A 914 -19.70 -0.39 -41.37
CA GLU A 914 -19.71 -1.59 -42.22
C GLU A 914 -18.63 -2.63 -41.84
N SER A 915 -17.53 -2.19 -41.21
CA SER A 915 -16.47 -3.07 -40.73
C SER A 915 -16.42 -3.17 -39.21
N TRP A 916 -17.37 -2.60 -38.48
CA TRP A 916 -17.41 -2.70 -37.02
C TRP A 916 -17.52 -4.15 -36.57
N CYS A 917 -16.74 -4.53 -35.55
CA CYS A 917 -16.61 -5.92 -35.10
C CYS A 917 -16.02 -6.89 -36.13
N TRP A 918 -15.42 -6.39 -37.22
CA TRP A 918 -14.62 -7.24 -38.08
C TRP A 918 -13.49 -7.88 -37.28
N GLN A 919 -13.22 -9.15 -37.56
CA GLN A 919 -12.19 -9.95 -36.91
C GLN A 919 -11.37 -10.66 -37.98
N ALA A 920 -10.06 -10.62 -37.82
CA ALA A 920 -9.16 -11.32 -38.71
C ALA A 920 -9.27 -12.84 -38.51
N CYS A 921 -9.14 -13.60 -39.59
CA CYS A 921 -9.36 -15.05 -39.56
C CYS A 921 -8.32 -15.82 -38.72
N TRP A 922 -7.09 -15.31 -38.61
CA TRP A 922 -6.03 -15.84 -37.74
C TRP A 922 -6.26 -15.54 -36.26
N LYS A 923 -7.14 -14.57 -35.95
CA LYS A 923 -7.48 -14.23 -34.57
C LYS A 923 -8.65 -15.10 -34.12
N ASP A 924 -8.39 -16.18 -33.41
CA ASP A 924 -9.44 -17.06 -32.89
C ASP A 924 -9.75 -16.77 -31.40
N LEU A 925 -10.81 -15.99 -31.16
CA LEU A 925 -11.32 -15.71 -29.80
C LEU A 925 -11.95 -16.94 -29.13
N GLU A 926 -12.36 -17.97 -29.88
CA GLU A 926 -13.06 -19.18 -29.41
C GLU A 926 -12.18 -20.44 -29.21
N LYS A 927 -11.04 -20.60 -29.91
CA LYS A 927 -9.95 -21.50 -29.46
C LYS A 927 -9.43 -21.08 -28.09
N GLY A 928 -9.66 -19.82 -27.74
CA GLY A 928 -9.56 -19.30 -26.39
C GLY A 928 -10.45 -20.02 -25.35
N PHE A 929 -11.62 -20.53 -25.78
CA PHE A 929 -12.66 -21.17 -24.95
C PHE A 929 -12.89 -22.67 -25.23
N SER A 930 -12.46 -23.20 -26.37
CA SER A 930 -12.85 -24.55 -26.86
C SER A 930 -11.92 -25.70 -26.43
N MET A 931 -10.78 -25.42 -25.80
CA MET A 931 -9.90 -26.46 -25.22
C MET A 931 -10.49 -27.14 -23.97
N MET A 932 -11.65 -26.69 -23.48
CA MET A 932 -12.40 -27.25 -22.35
C MET A 932 -13.14 -28.57 -22.63
N ALA A 933 -13.04 -29.18 -23.83
CA ALA A 933 -13.93 -30.29 -24.20
C ALA A 933 -13.29 -31.59 -24.75
N MET A 934 -11.97 -31.71 -24.91
CA MET A 934 -11.39 -32.92 -25.54
C MET A 934 -10.27 -33.55 -24.71
N GLY A 935 -10.67 -34.23 -23.62
CA GLY A 935 -9.74 -34.90 -22.72
C GLY A 935 -10.30 -36.02 -21.84
N SER A 936 -11.21 -36.87 -22.32
CA SER A 936 -11.32 -38.33 -21.99
C SER A 936 -12.72 -38.89 -22.28
N GLY A 937 -12.76 -40.04 -22.96
CA GLY A 937 -13.98 -40.61 -23.53
C GLY A 937 -14.76 -41.61 -22.67
N SER A 938 -15.98 -41.84 -23.15
CA SER A 938 -16.90 -42.98 -22.94
C SER A 938 -17.77 -43.00 -21.67
N GLY A 939 -18.99 -42.50 -21.83
CA GLY A 939 -20.14 -42.83 -20.98
C GLY A 939 -21.40 -42.08 -21.39
N MET A 940 -22.16 -42.58 -22.38
CA MET A 940 -23.52 -42.10 -22.64
C MET A 940 -24.41 -42.36 -21.42
N MET A 941 -24.84 -41.30 -20.73
CA MET A 941 -26.11 -41.28 -20.00
C MET A 941 -26.87 -40.02 -20.36
N SER A 942 -28.14 -40.20 -20.75
CA SER A 942 -29.06 -39.13 -21.11
C SER A 942 -29.35 -38.24 -19.90
N MET A 943 -29.18 -36.93 -20.05
CA MET A 943 -29.73 -35.96 -19.11
C MET A 943 -30.39 -34.83 -19.88
N GLU A 944 -31.64 -34.57 -19.50
CA GLU A 944 -32.47 -33.48 -20.00
C GLU A 944 -31.83 -32.12 -19.71
N SER A 945 -32.13 -31.17 -20.60
CA SER A 945 -31.68 -29.78 -20.63
C SER A 945 -31.69 -29.10 -19.26
N VAL A 946 -30.50 -28.71 -18.80
CA VAL A 946 -30.31 -27.68 -17.78
C VAL A 946 -29.36 -26.65 -18.40
N SER A 947 -29.86 -25.42 -18.43
CA SER A 947 -29.28 -24.23 -19.05
C SER A 947 -28.00 -23.77 -18.38
N SER A 948 -27.16 -23.17 -19.22
CA SER A 948 -26.05 -22.27 -18.92
C SER A 948 -26.39 -21.21 -17.88
N GLU A 949 -25.55 -21.10 -16.85
CA GLU A 949 -25.37 -19.90 -16.03
C GLU A 949 -24.08 -20.08 -15.22
N ILE A 950 -23.36 -18.99 -14.96
CA ILE A 950 -22.04 -18.84 -14.31
C ILE A 950 -20.86 -18.64 -15.29
N LEU A 951 -20.83 -17.46 -15.91
CA LEU A 951 -19.64 -16.67 -16.28
C LEU A 951 -20.01 -15.21 -16.00
N THR A 952 -19.23 -14.46 -15.20
CA THR A 952 -19.59 -13.10 -14.76
C THR A 952 -19.41 -12.07 -15.87
N ALA A 953 -20.55 -11.74 -16.49
CA ALA A 953 -20.94 -10.50 -17.17
C ALA A 953 -19.98 -9.85 -18.20
N PRO A 954 -20.02 -10.26 -19.48
CA PRO A 954 -20.31 -9.24 -20.49
C PRO A 954 -21.67 -8.62 -20.12
N GLN A 955 -21.90 -7.32 -20.33
CA GLN A 955 -23.28 -6.83 -20.32
C GLN A 955 -24.08 -7.79 -21.22
N PRO A 956 -25.17 -8.42 -20.74
CA PRO A 956 -25.98 -9.23 -21.63
C PRO A 956 -26.30 -8.34 -22.83
N GLU A 957 -26.23 -8.87 -24.05
CA GLU A 957 -26.84 -8.15 -25.16
C GLU A 957 -28.25 -7.79 -24.68
N PRO A 958 -28.60 -6.48 -24.67
CA PRO A 958 -29.86 -6.05 -24.11
C PRO A 958 -30.94 -6.88 -24.80
N THR A 959 -31.88 -7.40 -24.02
CA THR A 959 -33.05 -8.10 -24.57
C THR A 959 -33.73 -7.20 -25.61
N ILE A 960 -34.48 -7.76 -26.57
CA ILE A 960 -35.21 -6.94 -27.55
C ILE A 960 -36.06 -5.87 -26.83
N GLU A 961 -36.64 -6.21 -25.67
CA GLU A 961 -37.33 -5.27 -24.76
C GLU A 961 -36.41 -4.14 -24.23
N GLU A 962 -35.19 -4.45 -23.80
CA GLU A 962 -34.21 -3.43 -23.35
C GLU A 962 -33.63 -2.62 -24.51
N GLN A 963 -33.49 -3.20 -25.71
CA GLN A 963 -33.06 -2.49 -26.92
C GLN A 963 -34.12 -1.49 -27.38
N ILE A 964 -35.40 -1.88 -27.31
CA ILE A 964 -36.54 -0.98 -27.54
C ILE A 964 -36.50 0.16 -26.53
N GLU A 965 -36.40 -0.15 -25.23
CA GLU A 965 -36.38 0.89 -24.17
C GLU A 965 -35.20 1.85 -24.33
N GLN A 966 -34.01 1.36 -24.68
CA GLN A 966 -32.83 2.19 -24.92
C GLN A 966 -32.98 3.05 -26.19
N THR A 967 -33.54 2.48 -27.27
CA THR A 967 -33.77 3.20 -28.52
C THR A 967 -34.84 4.29 -28.36
N GLU A 968 -35.89 4.03 -27.59
CA GLU A 968 -36.89 5.03 -27.19
C GLU A 968 -36.25 6.17 -26.37
N GLN A 969 -35.39 5.84 -25.40
CA GLN A 969 -34.66 6.84 -24.60
C GLN A 969 -33.72 7.70 -25.46
N ILE A 970 -33.07 7.10 -26.46
CA ILE A 970 -32.21 7.81 -27.43
C ILE A 970 -33.06 8.75 -28.29
N LEU A 971 -34.21 8.29 -28.81
CA LEU A 971 -35.13 9.14 -29.58
C LEU A 971 -35.66 10.31 -28.76
N ASP A 972 -36.01 10.10 -27.49
CA ASP A 972 -36.46 11.16 -26.58
C ASP A 972 -35.34 12.17 -26.31
N TRP A 973 -34.12 11.69 -26.07
CA TRP A 973 -32.96 12.56 -25.88
C TRP A 973 -32.63 13.37 -27.14
N LEU A 974 -32.61 12.76 -28.33
CA LEU A 974 -32.37 13.45 -29.59
C LEU A 974 -33.46 14.50 -29.86
N ASN A 975 -34.73 14.17 -29.58
CA ASN A 975 -35.83 15.09 -29.74
C ASN A 975 -35.79 16.27 -28.76
N ASP A 976 -35.28 16.07 -27.54
CA ASP A 976 -35.06 17.14 -26.58
C ASP A 976 -33.85 18.00 -26.98
N LEU A 977 -32.77 17.38 -27.44
CA LEU A 977 -31.56 18.06 -27.94
C LEU A 977 -31.89 19.02 -29.09
N TRP A 978 -32.67 18.56 -30.07
CA TRP A 978 -33.13 19.42 -31.18
C TRP A 978 -34.01 20.60 -30.73
N LYS A 979 -34.76 20.46 -29.64
CA LYS A 979 -35.65 21.52 -29.12
C LYS A 979 -34.91 22.54 -28.26
N THR A 980 -33.96 22.08 -27.46
CA THR A 980 -33.35 22.85 -26.38
C THR A 980 -32.04 23.49 -26.80
N ASP A 981 -31.30 22.85 -27.70
CA ASP A 981 -30.02 23.36 -28.19
C ASP A 981 -30.21 24.22 -29.45
N GLU A 982 -29.79 25.49 -29.35
CA GLU A 982 -29.84 26.44 -30.47
C GLU A 982 -28.67 26.23 -31.45
N ALA A 983 -27.52 25.75 -30.97
CA ALA A 983 -26.36 25.47 -31.81
C ALA A 983 -26.60 24.26 -32.72
N VAL A 984 -27.26 23.21 -32.24
CA VAL A 984 -27.62 22.03 -33.07
C VAL A 984 -28.52 22.43 -34.23
N ARG A 985 -29.50 23.30 -34.00
CA ARG A 985 -30.43 23.81 -35.03
C ARG A 985 -29.79 24.79 -36.01
N ASP A 986 -28.75 25.49 -35.59
CA ASP A 986 -28.00 26.41 -36.44
C ASP A 986 -26.95 25.67 -37.30
N THR A 987 -26.58 24.44 -36.94
CA THR A 987 -25.48 23.68 -37.56
C THR A 987 -25.95 22.54 -38.47
N ILE A 988 -27.07 21.88 -38.15
CA ILE A 988 -27.58 20.72 -38.92
C ILE A 988 -28.83 21.12 -39.71
N ASP A 989 -28.88 20.75 -41.00
CA ASP A 989 -30.07 20.99 -41.81
C ASP A 989 -31.28 20.21 -41.28
N LYS A 990 -32.43 20.87 -41.24
CA LYS A 990 -33.65 20.30 -40.66
C LYS A 990 -34.13 19.04 -41.40
N ASP A 991 -33.94 18.96 -42.70
CA ASP A 991 -34.37 17.80 -43.49
C ASP A 991 -33.39 16.62 -43.29
N GLN A 992 -32.10 16.88 -43.05
CA GLN A 992 -31.11 15.86 -42.68
C GLN A 992 -31.32 15.32 -41.25
N TRP A 993 -31.59 16.20 -40.29
CA TRP A 993 -31.96 15.79 -38.93
C TRP A 993 -33.22 14.91 -38.94
N LYS A 994 -34.18 15.27 -39.79
CA LYS A 994 -35.38 14.46 -39.97
C LYS A 994 -35.09 13.09 -40.58
N ASP A 995 -34.27 12.98 -41.62
CA ASP A 995 -33.92 11.67 -42.21
C ASP A 995 -33.21 10.76 -41.19
N PHE A 996 -32.35 11.32 -40.35
CA PHE A 996 -31.68 10.59 -39.26
C PHE A 996 -32.66 10.06 -38.21
N ILE A 997 -33.58 10.90 -37.73
CA ILE A 997 -34.62 10.47 -36.78
C ILE A 997 -35.53 9.41 -37.41
N ASP A 998 -35.97 9.60 -38.66
CA ASP A 998 -36.84 8.66 -39.36
C ASP A 998 -36.17 7.27 -39.52
N ARG A 999 -34.84 7.18 -39.58
CA ARG A 999 -34.09 5.90 -39.63
C ARG A 999 -34.00 5.19 -38.28
N ILE A 1000 -33.83 5.95 -37.20
CA ILE A 1000 -33.84 5.39 -35.83
C ILE A 1000 -35.26 4.94 -35.48
N GLU A 1001 -36.28 5.69 -35.88
CA GLU A 1001 -37.69 5.26 -35.76
C GLU A 1001 -37.95 3.98 -36.57
N ALA A 1002 -37.40 3.86 -37.79
CA ALA A 1002 -37.52 2.62 -38.57
C ALA A 1002 -36.80 1.43 -37.91
N TRP A 1003 -35.65 1.65 -37.27
CA TRP A 1003 -34.95 0.61 -36.52
C TRP A 1003 -35.72 0.19 -35.25
N LEU A 1004 -36.36 1.15 -34.57
CA LEU A 1004 -37.27 0.87 -33.47
C LEU A 1004 -38.48 0.03 -33.94
N ASP A 1005 -39.08 0.38 -35.09
CA ASP A 1005 -40.17 -0.41 -35.69
C ASP A 1005 -39.72 -1.85 -36.00
N GLU A 1006 -38.48 -2.06 -36.49
CA GLU A 1006 -37.91 -3.39 -36.73
C GLU A 1006 -37.72 -4.18 -35.43
N LEU A 1007 -37.21 -3.55 -34.37
CA LEU A 1007 -37.06 -4.16 -33.04
C LEU A 1007 -38.41 -4.52 -32.42
N GLU A 1008 -39.42 -3.65 -32.57
CA GLU A 1008 -40.79 -3.92 -32.12
C GLU A 1008 -41.48 -5.04 -32.91
N GLU A 1009 -41.14 -5.23 -34.19
CA GLU A 1009 -41.63 -6.35 -35.00
C GLU A 1009 -40.93 -7.68 -34.66
N GLU A 1010 -39.68 -7.63 -34.19
CA GLU A 1010 -38.93 -8.79 -33.72
C GLU A 1010 -39.34 -9.28 -32.31
N LEU A 1011 -40.01 -8.43 -31.52
CA LEU A 1011 -40.58 -8.74 -30.19
C LEU A 1011 -41.95 -9.43 -30.26
#